data_AF-A0A6N7X242-F1
#
_entry.id   AF-A0A6N7X242-F1
#
_cell.length_a   1.000
_cell.length_b   1.000
_cell.length_c   1.000
_cell.angle_alpha   90.00
_cell.angle_beta   90.00
_cell.angle_gamma   90.00
#
_symmetry.space_group_name_H-M   'P 1'
#
loop_
_entity.id
_entity.type
_entity.pdbx_description
1 polymer ?
#
loop_
_entity_poly.entity_id
_entity_poly.type
_entity_poly.pdbx_seq_one_letter_code
_entity_poly.pdbx_strand_id
1 'polypeptide(L)'
;MEINFKKISLTLLAFVFAFISIVDGTLSNNDAFAEGNDISNLVVTNLTVSPTEINDGGSTTVRLDFRENAGHNIKGGETINVSWTRDNEILFSGFVKEIPLEIQNKRVGTATIRQDGATIVFDESINNLDNVEGYVSFEVQGRNFTNTSGKDTKTGYISSGGKTASVNVTKQESGTTSVFYYKTGNMDTNDTEHINWWLSANMNKVYVEKEIRIEDEIQGGHELVKDSFNITVTDYNNSQTTFAGANALNEFAQRYNGANININQNKIDVYIPKDYVSLNQFIFNYKTKIAEQSQKEFVNNSKVWYQELYKDEVSGLESNFSVRNINVSAGITGTVKGELKIFKKVKGTEVGIQGVTFILKMTDNSIIKGDKSEFTLETDSKGIANIKELPVGTYKIKEVSAPDWIDFNPLEAQELEFEVKESDVEGTLFNVENKVRTTSISVEKKWVDDREQSIASPKEARVEIELMRNNKSFNPRKIATLGPDNSKAVFDSLEEYDSTGTKYEYTVKEMGLNENNEIRFGEFWYKSSISGDAKTGYIITNAKKKIIESTMPQITKLKIVKRWEGVTGENIPESVTVRLFKDGNATNETRLLNSHNNWTATFDNLEYNKSGNDGKKIEYTVEEEGAINGKVVIGGKIFEVRKEMLESTLDNSKIIRIINRLEKPKVNSDNKVPPTPPTSPTSPTSTKPSNPIQGGNSLKPSVTSPTSTEKTYSNELKTSNTVGIASQPETNKTLPKTGSEGNTSFLAWIFSAVGSILMLAELKYKGKLD
;
A
#
# COMPACT_ATOMS: atom_id res chain seq x y z
N MET A 1 24.02 -25.83 -64.75
CA MET A 1 23.58 -25.19 -66.00
C MET A 1 22.55 -24.16 -65.60
N GLU A 2 22.73 -22.89 -65.98
CA GLU A 2 21.90 -21.78 -65.51
C GLU A 2 20.59 -21.68 -66.30
N ILE A 3 19.48 -21.39 -65.61
CA ILE A 3 18.41 -20.53 -66.14
C ILE A 3 18.10 -19.48 -65.07
N ASN A 4 17.89 -18.24 -65.52
CA ASN A 4 18.04 -17.03 -64.72
C ASN A 4 16.69 -16.46 -64.27
N PHE A 5 16.37 -16.54 -62.97
CA PHE A 5 15.15 -15.97 -62.39
C PHE A 5 15.31 -14.51 -61.87
N LYS A 6 16.22 -13.70 -62.45
CA LYS A 6 16.18 -12.23 -62.31
C LYS A 6 15.00 -11.60 -63.07
N LYS A 7 13.77 -11.94 -62.67
CA LYS A 7 12.48 -11.25 -62.91
C LYS A 7 11.36 -12.10 -62.31
N ILE A 8 10.85 -11.69 -61.14
CA ILE A 8 9.60 -12.07 -60.39
C ILE A 8 9.79 -11.84 -58.87
N SER A 9 10.63 -10.86 -58.48
CA SER A 9 10.72 -10.37 -57.08
C SER A 9 10.80 -8.84 -57.04
N LEU A 10 9.92 -8.20 -57.80
CA LEU A 10 9.70 -6.75 -57.79
C LEU A 10 8.20 -6.44 -57.96
N THR A 11 7.35 -7.28 -57.34
CA THR A 11 5.88 -7.19 -57.46
C THR A 11 5.13 -7.70 -56.21
N LEU A 12 5.86 -8.18 -55.17
CA LEU A 12 5.26 -8.66 -53.92
C LEU A 12 5.61 -7.81 -52.69
N LEU A 13 6.61 -6.92 -52.77
CA LEU A 13 6.87 -5.90 -51.75
C LEU A 13 6.05 -4.61 -51.96
N ALA A 14 5.27 -4.54 -53.05
CA ALA A 14 4.33 -3.45 -53.33
C ALA A 14 2.89 -3.76 -52.87
N PHE A 15 2.60 -4.98 -52.40
CA PHE A 15 1.24 -5.39 -52.03
C PHE A 15 0.95 -5.38 -50.52
N VAL A 16 1.98 -5.34 -49.68
CA VAL A 16 1.82 -5.14 -48.21
C VAL A 16 1.74 -3.66 -47.85
N PHE A 17 2.39 -2.78 -48.64
CA PHE A 17 2.24 -1.32 -48.53
C PHE A 17 1.11 -0.72 -49.37
N ALA A 18 0.33 -1.53 -50.09
CA ALA A 18 -0.87 -1.09 -50.82
C ALA A 18 -2.20 -1.50 -50.14
N PHE A 19 -2.15 -2.34 -49.09
CA PHE A 19 -3.33 -2.70 -48.29
C PHE A 19 -3.54 -1.80 -47.05
N ILE A 20 -2.74 -0.73 -46.92
CA ILE A 20 -2.99 0.43 -46.05
C ILE A 20 -3.17 1.67 -46.96
N SER A 21 -3.91 1.49 -48.06
CA SER A 21 -4.22 2.54 -49.05
C SER A 21 -5.52 2.30 -49.83
N ILE A 22 -6.25 1.19 -49.54
CA ILE A 22 -7.54 0.86 -50.17
C ILE A 22 -8.56 0.44 -49.09
N VAL A 23 -8.56 1.19 -47.99
CA VAL A 23 -9.77 1.41 -47.15
C VAL A 23 -10.12 2.90 -47.09
N ASP A 24 -9.27 3.80 -47.61
CA ASP A 24 -9.56 5.22 -47.89
C ASP A 24 -10.41 5.44 -49.17
N GLY A 25 -11.06 4.39 -49.68
CA GLY A 25 -11.42 4.30 -51.11
C GLY A 25 -12.87 4.03 -51.49
N THR A 26 -13.76 3.56 -50.58
CA THR A 26 -15.21 3.41 -50.85
C THR A 26 -16.08 3.44 -49.58
N LEU A 27 -15.84 4.39 -48.67
CA LEU A 27 -16.92 4.95 -47.84
C LEU A 27 -16.65 6.42 -47.46
N SER A 28 -16.03 7.16 -48.40
CA SER A 28 -16.09 8.62 -48.43
C SER A 28 -17.52 9.05 -48.80
N ASN A 29 -18.44 8.90 -47.83
CA ASN A 29 -19.34 10.01 -47.59
C ASN A 29 -18.44 11.14 -47.11
N ASN A 30 -18.30 12.19 -47.91
CA ASN A 30 -17.73 13.45 -47.43
C ASN A 30 -18.75 14.16 -46.55
N ASP A 31 -19.09 13.54 -45.42
CA ASP A 31 -19.32 14.27 -44.18
C ASP A 31 -17.97 14.86 -43.78
N ALA A 32 -17.57 15.88 -44.53
CA ALA A 32 -16.54 16.81 -44.12
C ALA A 32 -17.11 17.53 -42.90
N PHE A 33 -16.87 16.95 -41.72
CA PHE A 33 -16.97 17.67 -40.46
C PHE A 33 -16.21 18.96 -40.67
N ALA A 34 -16.96 20.08 -40.70
CA ALA A 34 -16.35 21.37 -40.93
C ALA A 34 -15.26 21.58 -39.89
N GLU A 35 -14.14 22.20 -40.27
CA GLU A 35 -13.22 22.79 -39.30
C GLU A 35 -13.97 23.93 -38.61
N GLY A 36 -14.72 23.56 -37.59
CA GLY A 36 -15.63 24.43 -36.89
C GLY A 36 -14.85 25.51 -36.17
N ASN A 37 -15.24 26.77 -36.42
CA ASN A 37 -14.53 27.97 -35.97
C ASN A 37 -14.01 27.80 -34.53
N ASP A 38 -12.68 27.84 -34.36
CA ASP A 38 -12.05 27.60 -33.05
C ASP A 38 -12.20 28.86 -32.19
N ILE A 39 -13.13 28.78 -31.24
CA ILE A 39 -13.48 29.85 -30.31
C ILE A 39 -12.77 29.72 -28.96
N SER A 40 -11.78 28.82 -28.83
CA SER A 40 -11.09 28.57 -27.55
C SER A 40 -10.48 29.84 -26.95
N ASN A 41 -9.95 30.72 -27.81
CA ASN A 41 -9.40 32.02 -27.38
C ASN A 41 -10.46 33.05 -26.94
N LEU A 42 -11.73 32.81 -27.26
CA LEU A 42 -12.84 33.73 -27.00
C LEU A 42 -13.66 33.33 -25.78
N VAL A 43 -13.89 32.03 -25.54
CA VAL A 43 -14.85 31.54 -24.52
C VAL A 43 -14.24 30.70 -23.39
N VAL A 44 -12.97 30.27 -23.45
CA VAL A 44 -12.37 29.46 -22.37
C VAL A 44 -12.07 30.35 -21.16
N THR A 45 -12.77 30.11 -20.05
CA THR A 45 -12.62 30.89 -18.82
C THR A 45 -11.51 30.33 -17.94
N ASN A 46 -11.38 29.00 -17.85
CA ASN A 46 -10.45 28.32 -16.95
C ASN A 46 -9.95 26.99 -17.54
N LEU A 47 -8.73 26.59 -17.16
CA LEU A 47 -8.12 25.31 -17.48
C LEU A 47 -7.25 24.87 -16.30
N THR A 48 -7.55 23.71 -15.73
CA THR A 48 -6.87 23.17 -14.53
C THR A 48 -6.54 21.69 -14.71
N VAL A 49 -5.55 21.23 -13.94
CA VAL A 49 -5.08 19.83 -13.94
C VAL A 49 -4.91 19.36 -12.50
N SER A 50 -5.27 18.11 -12.20
CA SER A 50 -5.13 17.54 -10.86
C SER A 50 -4.96 16.01 -10.87
N PRO A 51 -3.89 15.45 -10.26
CA PRO A 51 -2.77 16.15 -9.63
C PRO A 51 -1.84 16.82 -10.66
N THR A 52 -1.11 17.85 -10.24
CA THR A 52 -0.05 18.51 -11.03
C THR A 52 1.25 17.69 -11.09
N GLU A 53 1.39 16.65 -10.27
CA GLU A 53 2.54 15.76 -10.24
C GLU A 53 2.11 14.30 -10.34
N ILE A 54 2.73 13.56 -11.27
CA ILE A 54 2.47 12.15 -11.54
C ILE A 54 3.79 11.38 -11.76
N ASN A 55 3.74 10.06 -11.58
CA ASN A 55 4.82 9.18 -12.03
C ASN A 55 4.66 8.84 -13.54
N ASP A 56 5.70 8.34 -14.19
CA ASP A 56 5.59 7.77 -15.55
C ASP A 56 4.45 6.73 -15.62
N GLY A 57 3.54 6.90 -16.58
CA GLY A 57 2.34 6.05 -16.75
C GLY A 57 1.14 6.45 -15.89
N GLY A 58 1.27 7.45 -15.00
CA GLY A 58 0.17 7.98 -14.21
C GLY A 58 -0.78 8.91 -14.99
N SER A 59 -1.98 9.11 -14.45
CA SER A 59 -3.01 9.99 -15.02
C SER A 59 -3.20 11.28 -14.22
N THR A 60 -3.54 12.36 -14.91
CA THR A 60 -4.06 13.60 -14.33
C THR A 60 -5.45 13.90 -14.89
N THR A 61 -6.33 14.48 -14.08
CA THR A 61 -7.64 14.97 -14.54
C THR A 61 -7.48 16.39 -15.07
N VAL A 62 -7.73 16.58 -16.36
CA VAL A 62 -7.89 17.88 -16.99
C VAL A 62 -9.32 18.35 -16.76
N ARG A 63 -9.50 19.62 -16.37
CA ARG A 63 -10.79 20.29 -16.31
C ARG A 63 -10.71 21.60 -17.09
N LEU A 64 -11.56 21.73 -18.10
CA LEU A 64 -11.77 22.92 -18.91
C LEU A 64 -13.13 23.53 -18.56
N ASP A 65 -13.19 24.83 -18.28
CA ASP A 65 -14.43 25.57 -18.10
C ASP A 65 -14.53 26.68 -19.18
N PHE A 66 -15.73 26.89 -19.74
CA PHE A 66 -16.00 27.82 -20.82
C PHE A 66 -17.32 28.56 -20.62
N ARG A 67 -17.39 29.81 -21.11
CA ARG A 67 -18.60 30.64 -21.08
C ARG A 67 -18.58 31.71 -22.17
N GLU A 68 -19.75 32.01 -22.69
CA GLU A 68 -20.01 33.20 -23.51
C GLU A 68 -19.63 34.52 -22.82
N ASN A 69 -19.50 35.56 -23.62
CA ASN A 69 -19.26 36.92 -23.13
C ASN A 69 -19.65 37.93 -24.21
N ALA A 70 -19.67 39.22 -23.85
CA ALA A 70 -20.02 40.31 -24.76
C ALA A 70 -19.13 40.45 -26.02
N GLY A 71 -18.05 39.67 -26.15
CA GLY A 71 -17.27 39.53 -27.39
C GLY A 71 -17.71 38.38 -28.30
N HIS A 72 -18.36 37.33 -27.79
CA HIS A 72 -18.76 36.15 -28.56
C HIS A 72 -19.84 35.29 -27.87
N ASN A 73 -20.96 35.05 -28.56
CA ASN A 73 -21.96 34.01 -28.25
C ASN A 73 -21.68 32.77 -29.11
N ILE A 74 -21.72 31.58 -28.51
CA ILE A 74 -21.34 30.27 -29.05
C ILE A 74 -22.38 29.80 -30.07
N LYS A 75 -21.93 29.34 -31.24
CA LYS A 75 -22.82 28.91 -32.32
C LYS A 75 -22.68 27.44 -32.70
N GLY A 76 -23.71 26.94 -33.37
CA GLY A 76 -23.71 25.64 -34.02
C GLY A 76 -22.51 25.50 -34.97
N GLY A 77 -21.81 24.38 -34.87
CA GLY A 77 -20.62 24.10 -35.65
C GLY A 77 -19.34 24.83 -35.20
N GLU A 78 -19.33 25.58 -34.09
CA GLU A 78 -18.08 26.12 -33.51
C GLU A 78 -17.38 25.08 -32.61
N THR A 79 -16.08 25.27 -32.37
CA THR A 79 -15.28 24.32 -31.56
C THR A 79 -14.45 24.96 -30.45
N ILE A 80 -14.20 24.18 -29.40
CA ILE A 80 -13.17 24.46 -28.39
C ILE A 80 -12.19 23.29 -28.38
N ASN A 81 -10.90 23.57 -28.54
CA ASN A 81 -9.84 22.58 -28.61
C ASN A 81 -8.92 22.63 -27.38
N VAL A 82 -8.56 21.46 -26.87
CA VAL A 82 -7.52 21.26 -25.86
C VAL A 82 -6.37 20.48 -26.50
N SER A 83 -5.16 21.00 -26.38
CA SER A 83 -3.93 20.37 -26.82
C SER A 83 -2.97 20.15 -25.65
N TRP A 84 -1.94 19.34 -25.85
CA TRP A 84 -0.93 19.06 -24.83
C TRP A 84 0.46 18.81 -25.41
N THR A 85 1.49 18.97 -24.57
CA THR A 85 2.89 18.72 -24.95
C THR A 85 3.07 17.31 -25.49
N ARG A 86 3.74 17.24 -26.64
CA ARG A 86 3.98 16.03 -27.40
C ARG A 86 5.36 16.11 -28.02
N ASP A 87 6.37 15.67 -27.27
CA ASP A 87 7.76 15.58 -27.73
C ASP A 87 8.34 14.17 -27.51
N ASN A 88 9.65 14.02 -27.74
CA ASN A 88 10.32 12.72 -27.70
C ASN A 88 10.68 12.24 -26.28
N GLU A 89 10.69 13.13 -25.28
CA GLU A 89 11.00 12.82 -23.89
C GLU A 89 9.76 12.86 -22.98
N ILE A 90 8.74 13.65 -23.34
CA ILE A 90 7.45 13.69 -22.64
C ILE A 90 6.26 13.66 -23.61
N LEU A 91 5.34 12.73 -23.33
CA LEU A 91 4.12 12.50 -24.10
C LEU A 91 2.91 12.48 -23.17
N PHE A 92 1.93 13.33 -23.45
CA PHE A 92 0.59 13.19 -22.89
C PHE A 92 -0.34 12.43 -23.83
N SER A 93 -1.29 11.67 -23.28
CA SER A 93 -2.29 10.94 -24.05
C SER A 93 -3.63 10.87 -23.34
N GLY A 94 -4.65 11.51 -23.92
CA GLY A 94 -6.03 11.44 -23.46
C GLY A 94 -6.60 10.03 -23.64
N PHE A 95 -7.40 9.58 -22.67
CA PHE A 95 -8.13 8.31 -22.77
C PHE A 95 -9.33 8.50 -23.71
N VAL A 96 -9.36 7.77 -24.83
CA VAL A 96 -10.39 7.96 -25.87
C VAL A 96 -11.80 7.79 -25.31
N LYS A 97 -12.62 8.83 -25.44
CA LYS A 97 -14.02 8.82 -24.99
C LYS A 97 -14.81 9.92 -25.69
N GLU A 98 -16.09 9.67 -25.89
CA GLU A 98 -17.07 10.66 -26.32
C GLU A 98 -18.08 10.89 -25.19
N ILE A 99 -18.45 12.15 -24.95
CA ILE A 99 -19.47 12.51 -23.97
C ILE A 99 -20.36 13.64 -24.52
N PRO A 100 -21.71 13.48 -24.50
CA PRO A 100 -22.62 14.54 -24.93
C PRO A 100 -22.70 15.66 -23.90
N LEU A 101 -22.86 16.90 -24.37
CA LEU A 101 -23.23 18.04 -23.56
C LEU A 101 -24.74 18.25 -23.68
N GLU A 102 -25.48 18.09 -22.58
CA GLU A 102 -26.96 18.04 -22.60
C GLU A 102 -27.63 19.05 -21.66
N ILE A 103 -28.61 19.77 -22.20
CA ILE A 103 -29.54 20.63 -21.46
C ILE A 103 -30.92 19.98 -21.47
N GLN A 104 -31.48 19.69 -20.29
CA GLN A 104 -32.79 19.03 -20.15
C GLN A 104 -32.92 17.73 -21.00
N ASN A 105 -31.84 16.93 -21.05
CA ASN A 105 -31.70 15.68 -21.81
C ASN A 105 -31.82 15.85 -23.35
N LYS A 106 -31.64 17.08 -23.84
CA LYS A 106 -31.39 17.38 -25.25
C LYS A 106 -29.91 17.70 -25.44
N ARG A 107 -29.24 16.96 -26.32
CA ARG A 107 -27.86 17.27 -26.71
C ARG A 107 -27.78 18.65 -27.38
N VAL A 108 -26.77 19.42 -27.00
CA VAL A 108 -26.41 20.73 -27.56
C VAL A 108 -24.94 20.84 -27.97
N GLY A 109 -24.18 19.75 -27.80
CA GLY A 109 -22.82 19.60 -28.28
C GLY A 109 -22.26 18.24 -27.88
N THR A 110 -21.04 17.94 -28.31
CA THR A 110 -20.31 16.70 -28.01
C THR A 110 -18.85 17.01 -27.71
N ALA A 111 -18.29 16.39 -26.67
CA ALA A 111 -16.86 16.44 -26.39
C ALA A 111 -16.20 15.10 -26.71
N THR A 112 -15.20 15.14 -27.60
CA THR A 112 -14.45 13.97 -28.07
C THR A 112 -13.01 14.08 -27.57
N ILE A 113 -12.62 13.18 -26.67
CA ILE A 113 -11.25 13.04 -26.17
C ILE A 113 -10.53 12.05 -27.10
N ARG A 114 -9.36 12.46 -27.60
CA ARG A 114 -8.44 11.64 -28.40
C ARG A 114 -7.10 11.49 -27.67
N GLN A 115 -6.19 10.68 -28.20
CA GLN A 115 -4.83 10.58 -27.64
C GLN A 115 -4.00 11.85 -27.84
N ASP A 116 -4.32 12.71 -28.80
CA ASP A 116 -3.51 13.87 -29.19
C ASP A 116 -4.14 15.24 -28.89
N GLY A 117 -5.40 15.26 -28.44
CA GLY A 117 -6.10 16.43 -27.97
C GLY A 117 -7.53 16.09 -27.56
N ALA A 118 -8.31 17.09 -27.16
CA ALA A 118 -9.75 16.97 -27.03
C ALA A 118 -10.44 18.10 -27.81
N THR A 119 -11.60 17.82 -28.39
CA THR A 119 -12.40 18.82 -29.11
C THR A 119 -13.83 18.79 -28.59
N ILE A 120 -14.37 19.96 -28.23
CA ILE A 120 -15.80 20.19 -28.03
C ILE A 120 -16.35 20.73 -29.35
N VAL A 121 -17.45 20.17 -29.84
CA VAL A 121 -18.22 20.68 -30.99
C VAL A 121 -19.62 21.02 -30.51
N PHE A 122 -20.17 22.18 -30.89
CA PHE A 122 -21.53 22.57 -30.52
C PHE A 122 -22.54 22.22 -31.63
N ASP A 123 -23.70 21.68 -31.26
CA ASP A 123 -24.78 21.35 -32.18
C ASP A 123 -25.61 22.62 -32.50
N GLU A 124 -26.24 22.68 -33.68
CA GLU A 124 -27.16 23.78 -34.10
C GLU A 124 -28.23 24.17 -33.08
N SER A 125 -28.60 23.26 -32.18
CA SER A 125 -29.49 23.55 -31.05
C SER A 125 -28.97 24.58 -30.05
N ILE A 126 -27.66 24.88 -30.03
CA ILE A 126 -27.07 25.94 -29.20
C ILE A 126 -27.48 27.34 -29.69
N ASN A 127 -27.73 27.53 -31.00
CA ASN A 127 -28.07 28.82 -31.64
C ASN A 127 -29.39 29.46 -31.15
N ASN A 128 -30.10 28.80 -30.24
CA ASN A 128 -31.36 29.25 -29.63
C ASN A 128 -31.19 29.43 -28.12
N LEU A 129 -29.96 29.59 -27.64
CA LEU A 129 -29.58 29.75 -26.25
C LEU A 129 -28.54 30.86 -26.12
N ASP A 130 -28.58 31.56 -24.98
CA ASP A 130 -27.65 32.63 -24.62
C ASP A 130 -27.15 32.42 -23.19
N ASN A 131 -26.13 33.16 -22.75
CA ASN A 131 -25.46 32.95 -21.46
C ASN A 131 -25.02 31.48 -21.25
N VAL A 132 -24.52 30.86 -22.33
CA VAL A 132 -24.04 29.48 -22.33
C VAL A 132 -22.76 29.38 -21.49
N GLU A 133 -22.84 28.61 -20.39
CA GLU A 133 -21.73 28.27 -19.49
C GLU A 133 -21.64 26.75 -19.35
N GLY A 134 -20.43 26.19 -19.43
CA GLY A 134 -20.21 24.75 -19.34
C GLY A 134 -18.78 24.35 -18.98
N TYR A 135 -18.59 23.05 -18.81
CA TYR A 135 -17.29 22.45 -18.50
C TYR A 135 -17.17 21.04 -19.11
N VAL A 136 -15.92 20.60 -19.31
CA VAL A 136 -15.59 19.21 -19.58
C VAL A 136 -14.39 18.80 -18.72
N SER A 137 -14.48 17.64 -18.09
CA SER A 137 -13.46 17.06 -17.23
C SER A 137 -13.12 15.64 -17.70
N PHE A 138 -11.85 15.32 -17.88
CA PHE A 138 -11.39 14.04 -18.43
C PHE A 138 -9.97 13.69 -17.98
N GLU A 139 -9.59 12.42 -18.04
CA GLU A 139 -8.23 11.98 -17.70
C GLU A 139 -7.27 11.96 -18.90
N VAL A 140 -6.01 12.29 -18.62
CA VAL A 140 -4.88 12.25 -19.56
C VAL A 140 -3.70 11.55 -18.87
N GLN A 141 -3.13 10.52 -19.51
CA GLN A 141 -1.91 9.86 -19.04
C GLN A 141 -0.68 10.69 -19.41
N GLY A 142 0.30 10.80 -18.50
CA GLY A 142 1.63 11.34 -18.78
C GLY A 142 2.69 10.24 -18.87
N ARG A 143 3.54 10.29 -19.91
CA ARG A 143 4.69 9.41 -20.10
C ARG A 143 6.00 10.21 -20.12
N ASN A 144 7.03 9.67 -19.48
CA ASN A 144 8.40 10.20 -19.49
C ASN A 144 9.34 9.14 -20.10
N PHE A 145 9.87 9.45 -21.27
CA PHE A 145 10.72 8.58 -22.09
C PHE A 145 12.22 8.91 -21.98
N THR A 146 12.65 9.79 -21.06
CA THR A 146 14.07 10.14 -20.87
C THR A 146 14.92 8.87 -20.73
N ASN A 147 15.96 8.74 -21.57
CA ASN A 147 16.84 7.57 -21.57
C ASN A 147 17.88 7.62 -20.44
N THR A 148 17.39 7.47 -19.22
CA THR A 148 18.17 7.41 -17.98
C THR A 148 17.67 6.29 -17.07
N SER A 149 18.58 5.72 -16.27
CA SER A 149 18.27 4.76 -15.21
C SER A 149 17.97 5.42 -13.87
N GLY A 150 18.46 6.64 -13.63
CA GLY A 150 18.20 7.43 -12.43
C GLY A 150 16.84 8.12 -12.47
N LYS A 151 16.46 8.75 -11.35
CA LYS A 151 15.24 9.56 -11.27
C LYS A 151 15.32 10.79 -12.21
N ASP A 152 14.26 11.03 -12.96
CA ASP A 152 14.10 12.18 -13.86
C ASP A 152 12.67 12.73 -13.79
N THR A 153 12.51 14.04 -13.97
CA THR A 153 11.20 14.69 -14.00
C THR A 153 11.15 15.65 -15.18
N LYS A 154 10.19 15.42 -16.09
CA LYS A 154 9.87 16.34 -17.20
C LYS A 154 8.60 17.10 -16.86
N THR A 155 8.57 18.39 -17.15
CA THR A 155 7.35 19.20 -17.11
C THR A 155 6.82 19.35 -18.53
N GLY A 156 5.53 19.11 -18.71
CA GLY A 156 4.83 19.48 -19.94
C GLY A 156 3.51 20.18 -19.64
N TYR A 157 2.82 20.57 -20.69
CA TYR A 157 1.77 21.57 -20.64
C TYR A 157 0.50 21.07 -21.31
N ILE A 158 -0.65 21.52 -20.79
CA ILE A 158 -1.98 21.28 -21.36
C ILE A 158 -2.60 22.66 -21.57
N SER A 159 -3.08 22.92 -22.79
CA SER A 159 -3.40 24.27 -23.27
C SER A 159 -4.75 24.30 -24.01
N SER A 160 -5.49 25.39 -23.84
CA SER A 160 -6.75 25.65 -24.57
C SER A 160 -6.98 27.15 -24.63
N GLY A 161 -7.10 27.69 -25.86
CA GLY A 161 -7.05 29.12 -26.09
C GLY A 161 -5.82 29.78 -25.44
N GLY A 162 -6.03 30.90 -24.75
CA GLY A 162 -5.01 31.60 -23.98
C GLY A 162 -4.72 31.01 -22.58
N LYS A 163 -5.25 29.83 -22.23
CA LYS A 163 -5.00 29.17 -20.94
C LYS A 163 -3.99 28.04 -21.08
N THR A 164 -3.20 27.80 -20.04
CA THR A 164 -2.24 26.69 -19.98
C THR A 164 -2.01 26.27 -18.54
N ALA A 165 -1.95 24.96 -18.30
CA ALA A 165 -1.62 24.33 -17.03
C ALA A 165 -0.44 23.37 -17.20
N SER A 166 0.39 23.20 -16.16
CA SER A 166 1.62 22.38 -16.21
C SER A 166 1.51 21.11 -15.36
N VAL A 167 2.07 20.01 -15.87
CA VAL A 167 2.09 18.69 -15.22
C VAL A 167 3.52 18.13 -15.21
N ASN A 168 3.98 17.72 -14.03
CA ASN A 168 5.29 17.09 -13.81
C ASN A 168 5.17 15.56 -13.91
N VAL A 169 5.89 14.94 -14.84
CA VAL A 169 5.94 13.48 -15.04
C VAL A 169 7.29 12.93 -14.59
N THR A 170 7.28 12.23 -13.45
CA THR A 170 8.49 11.71 -12.80
C THR A 170 8.73 10.24 -13.14
N LYS A 171 9.81 9.97 -13.86
CA LYS A 171 10.39 8.65 -13.99
C LYS A 171 11.23 8.36 -12.74
N GLN A 172 10.93 7.29 -12.01
CA GLN A 172 11.70 6.90 -10.83
C GLN A 172 12.97 6.14 -11.22
N GLU A 173 13.91 6.02 -10.29
CA GLU A 173 15.12 5.21 -10.47
C GLU A 173 14.78 3.73 -10.72
N SER A 174 15.50 3.10 -11.65
CA SER A 174 15.20 1.75 -12.14
C SER A 174 15.68 0.66 -11.19
N GLY A 175 14.75 -0.16 -10.69
CA GLY A 175 15.07 -1.32 -9.86
C GLY A 175 15.91 -2.38 -10.61
N THR A 176 16.74 -3.11 -9.85
CA THR A 176 17.74 -4.05 -10.38
C THR A 176 17.29 -5.52 -10.37
N THR A 177 16.14 -5.84 -9.79
CA THR A 177 15.61 -7.21 -9.68
C THR A 177 14.08 -7.24 -9.78
N SER A 178 13.51 -8.39 -10.18
CA SER A 178 12.08 -8.67 -10.13
C SER A 178 11.75 -9.67 -9.01
N VAL A 179 10.46 -9.86 -8.72
CA VAL A 179 9.93 -11.00 -7.95
C VAL A 179 9.66 -12.19 -8.87
N PHE A 180 9.53 -13.40 -8.34
CA PHE A 180 9.28 -14.59 -9.17
C PHE A 180 7.94 -14.49 -9.93
N TYR A 181 6.86 -14.09 -9.24
CA TYR A 181 5.53 -13.92 -9.82
C TYR A 181 4.90 -12.60 -9.37
N TYR A 182 4.19 -11.92 -10.27
CA TYR A 182 3.27 -10.83 -9.95
C TYR A 182 2.15 -10.71 -10.99
N LYS A 183 1.05 -10.07 -10.58
CA LYS A 183 -0.04 -9.63 -11.47
C LYS A 183 -0.05 -8.11 -11.64
N THR A 184 -0.36 -7.63 -12.84
CA THR A 184 -0.63 -6.20 -13.15
C THR A 184 -1.78 -6.08 -14.15
N GLY A 185 -2.38 -4.90 -14.25
CA GLY A 185 -3.29 -4.54 -15.34
C GLY A 185 -3.24 -3.05 -15.69
N ASN A 186 -3.77 -2.68 -16.84
CA ASN A 186 -3.97 -1.28 -17.25
C ASN A 186 -5.22 -1.13 -18.14
N MET A 187 -5.63 0.12 -18.36
CA MET A 187 -6.45 0.52 -19.50
C MET A 187 -5.53 1.25 -20.50
N ASP A 188 -5.68 0.97 -21.80
CA ASP A 188 -4.91 1.67 -22.83
C ASP A 188 -5.60 2.98 -23.22
N THR A 189 -4.84 4.04 -23.50
CA THR A 189 -5.42 5.36 -23.84
C THR A 189 -6.17 5.37 -25.18
N ASN A 190 -6.00 4.37 -26.04
CA ASN A 190 -6.75 4.16 -27.28
C ASN A 190 -7.85 3.06 -27.20
N ASP A 191 -8.03 2.41 -26.05
CA ASP A 191 -9.02 1.33 -25.89
C ASP A 191 -9.60 1.36 -24.46
N THR A 192 -10.58 2.24 -24.26
CA THR A 192 -11.26 2.45 -22.98
C THR A 192 -12.48 1.55 -22.77
N GLU A 193 -12.74 0.61 -23.70
CA GLU A 193 -13.71 -0.48 -23.50
C GLU A 193 -13.07 -1.71 -22.86
N HIS A 194 -11.74 -1.82 -22.87
CA HIS A 194 -11.02 -3.00 -22.40
C HIS A 194 -9.94 -2.67 -21.37
N ILE A 195 -9.56 -3.71 -20.63
CA ILE A 195 -8.52 -3.69 -19.60
C ILE A 195 -7.57 -4.84 -19.91
N ASN A 196 -6.27 -4.57 -20.07
CA ASN A 196 -5.27 -5.63 -20.18
C ASN A 196 -4.90 -6.13 -18.79
N TRP A 197 -4.60 -7.43 -18.70
CA TRP A 197 -4.13 -8.09 -17.49
C TRP A 197 -2.93 -8.97 -17.83
N TRP A 198 -1.87 -8.84 -17.03
CA TRP A 198 -0.66 -9.63 -17.15
C TRP A 198 -0.49 -10.54 -15.93
N LEU A 199 -0.30 -11.83 -16.19
CA LEU A 199 0.23 -12.81 -15.25
C LEU A 199 1.71 -13.02 -15.61
N SER A 200 2.62 -12.52 -14.78
CA SER A 200 4.06 -12.46 -15.06
C SER A 200 4.83 -13.40 -14.13
N ALA A 201 5.48 -14.42 -14.68
CA ALA A 201 6.04 -15.54 -13.92
C ALA A 201 7.48 -15.89 -14.32
N ASN A 202 8.26 -16.37 -13.34
CA ASN A 202 9.70 -16.61 -13.39
C ASN A 202 10.50 -15.45 -14.02
N MET A 203 10.24 -14.22 -13.56
CA MET A 203 10.77 -13.00 -14.21
C MET A 203 12.30 -12.89 -14.20
N ASN A 204 12.97 -13.52 -13.22
CA ASN A 204 14.43 -13.59 -13.13
C ASN A 204 15.03 -14.83 -13.82
N LYS A 205 14.22 -15.65 -14.49
CA LYS A 205 14.62 -16.89 -15.20
C LYS A 205 15.43 -17.85 -14.31
N VAL A 206 14.99 -18.07 -13.08
CA VAL A 206 15.65 -19.00 -12.15
C VAL A 206 15.33 -20.47 -12.49
N TYR A 207 16.10 -21.38 -11.90
CA TYR A 207 15.73 -22.79 -11.80
C TYR A 207 14.62 -22.99 -10.76
N VAL A 208 13.77 -24.00 -10.98
CA VAL A 208 12.70 -24.38 -10.05
C VAL A 208 12.77 -25.85 -9.65
N GLU A 209 12.25 -26.16 -8.46
CA GLU A 209 12.11 -27.54 -7.97
C GLU A 209 10.76 -28.18 -8.32
N LYS A 210 9.75 -27.37 -8.68
CA LYS A 210 8.37 -27.78 -8.98
C LYS A 210 7.82 -27.10 -10.24
N GLU A 211 6.61 -27.49 -10.64
CA GLU A 211 5.78 -26.78 -11.62
C GLU A 211 5.48 -25.32 -11.22
N ILE A 212 4.92 -24.55 -12.15
CA ILE A 212 4.10 -23.37 -11.81
C ILE A 212 2.62 -23.77 -11.93
N ARG A 213 1.84 -23.36 -10.93
CA ARG A 213 0.39 -23.19 -11.07
C ARG A 213 0.00 -21.74 -10.82
N ILE A 214 -0.91 -21.21 -11.63
CA ILE A 214 -1.60 -19.94 -11.36
C ILE A 214 -3.09 -20.23 -11.42
N GLU A 215 -3.84 -19.80 -10.40
CA GLU A 215 -5.30 -19.74 -10.44
C GLU A 215 -5.69 -18.26 -10.40
N ASP A 216 -6.41 -17.80 -11.41
CA ASP A 216 -6.70 -16.39 -11.66
C ASP A 216 -8.21 -16.19 -11.82
N GLU A 217 -8.79 -15.19 -11.15
CA GLU A 217 -10.24 -15.00 -11.03
C GLU A 217 -10.61 -13.54 -11.24
N ILE A 218 -11.38 -13.29 -12.31
CA ILE A 218 -11.89 -11.97 -12.70
C ILE A 218 -13.15 -11.65 -11.88
N GLN A 219 -13.26 -10.44 -11.30
CA GLN A 219 -14.44 -10.03 -10.54
C GLN A 219 -15.52 -9.38 -11.43
N GLY A 220 -16.65 -8.98 -10.83
CA GLY A 220 -17.78 -8.39 -11.54
C GLY A 220 -17.46 -7.04 -12.21
N GLY A 221 -18.25 -6.71 -13.23
CA GLY A 221 -18.18 -5.47 -14.01
C GLY A 221 -17.38 -5.57 -15.31
N HIS A 222 -16.65 -6.66 -15.54
CA HIS A 222 -15.85 -6.89 -16.75
C HIS A 222 -15.75 -8.38 -17.09
N GLU A 223 -15.64 -8.72 -18.38
CA GLU A 223 -15.73 -10.09 -18.91
C GLU A 223 -14.52 -10.45 -19.79
N LEU A 224 -14.07 -11.71 -19.74
CA LEU A 224 -12.89 -12.19 -20.47
C LEU A 224 -13.10 -12.24 -21.99
N VAL A 225 -12.28 -11.50 -22.74
CA VAL A 225 -12.20 -11.61 -24.21
C VAL A 225 -11.32 -12.81 -24.57
N LYS A 226 -11.92 -13.99 -24.73
CA LYS A 226 -11.18 -15.27 -24.85
C LYS A 226 -10.15 -15.33 -25.98
N ASP A 227 -10.37 -14.62 -27.09
CA ASP A 227 -9.45 -14.62 -28.23
C ASP A 227 -8.34 -13.56 -28.12
N SER A 228 -8.28 -12.81 -27.02
CA SER A 228 -7.29 -11.73 -26.80
C SER A 228 -5.96 -12.17 -26.20
N PHE A 229 -5.79 -13.47 -25.90
CA PHE A 229 -4.57 -13.96 -25.27
C PHE A 229 -3.34 -13.70 -26.14
N ASN A 230 -2.31 -13.16 -25.50
CA ASN A 230 -0.96 -13.02 -26.03
C ASN A 230 0.01 -13.57 -24.97
N ILE A 231 0.60 -14.72 -25.27
CA ILE A 231 1.51 -15.43 -24.38
C ILE A 231 2.93 -15.23 -24.91
N THR A 232 3.77 -14.58 -24.11
CA THR A 232 5.20 -14.44 -24.38
C THR A 232 5.99 -15.36 -23.46
N VAL A 233 6.93 -16.12 -24.04
CA VAL A 233 7.92 -16.90 -23.30
C VAL A 233 9.32 -16.44 -23.72
N THR A 234 10.17 -16.10 -22.74
CA THR A 234 11.53 -15.59 -22.99
C THR A 234 12.56 -16.54 -22.36
N ASP A 235 13.40 -17.16 -23.18
CA ASP A 235 14.37 -18.17 -22.75
C ASP A 235 15.65 -17.58 -22.12
N TYR A 236 16.57 -18.45 -21.71
CA TYR A 236 17.86 -18.08 -21.11
C TYR A 236 18.80 -17.31 -22.07
N ASN A 237 18.64 -17.46 -23.39
CA ASN A 237 19.37 -16.69 -24.40
C ASN A 237 18.75 -15.30 -24.63
N ASN A 238 17.59 -15.02 -24.03
CA ASN A 238 16.69 -13.91 -24.34
C ASN A 238 16.01 -14.01 -25.73
N SER A 239 15.89 -15.24 -26.25
CA SER A 239 15.02 -15.54 -27.38
C SER A 239 13.56 -15.50 -26.94
N GLN A 240 12.72 -14.76 -27.66
CA GLN A 240 11.30 -14.62 -27.38
C GLN A 240 10.47 -15.52 -28.31
N THR A 241 9.54 -16.27 -27.76
CA THR A 241 8.48 -16.97 -28.49
C THR A 241 7.14 -16.39 -28.08
N THR A 242 6.28 -16.06 -29.04
CA THR A 242 4.99 -15.40 -28.79
C THR A 242 3.85 -16.14 -29.49
N PHE A 243 2.77 -16.38 -28.77
CA PHE A 243 1.53 -17.01 -29.24
C PHE A 243 0.40 -16.00 -29.08
N ALA A 244 -0.40 -15.72 -30.11
CA ALA A 244 -1.38 -14.63 -30.08
C ALA A 244 -2.69 -14.95 -30.83
N GLY A 245 -3.79 -14.40 -30.33
CA GLY A 245 -5.13 -14.58 -30.92
C GLY A 245 -5.83 -15.88 -30.50
N ALA A 246 -6.92 -16.23 -31.17
CA ALA A 246 -7.80 -17.37 -30.82
C ALA A 246 -7.08 -18.73 -30.69
N ASN A 247 -5.95 -18.94 -31.38
CA ASN A 247 -5.18 -20.18 -31.30
C ASN A 247 -4.08 -20.18 -30.22
N ALA A 248 -3.80 -19.04 -29.56
CA ALA A 248 -2.63 -18.87 -28.68
C ALA A 248 -2.51 -19.97 -27.60
N LEU A 249 -3.63 -20.32 -26.98
CA LEU A 249 -3.70 -21.34 -25.93
C LEU A 249 -3.32 -22.73 -26.47
N ASN A 250 -3.78 -23.07 -27.68
CA ASN A 250 -3.53 -24.35 -28.34
C ASN A 250 -2.07 -24.46 -28.80
N GLU A 251 -1.54 -23.41 -29.41
CA GLU A 251 -0.15 -23.37 -29.90
C GLU A 251 0.85 -23.41 -28.74
N PHE A 252 0.55 -22.71 -27.63
CA PHE A 252 1.32 -22.79 -26.39
C PHE A 252 1.32 -24.22 -25.82
N ALA A 253 0.15 -24.85 -25.65
CA ALA A 253 0.04 -26.21 -25.13
C ALA A 253 0.72 -27.27 -26.03
N GLN A 254 0.70 -27.08 -27.36
CA GLN A 254 1.45 -27.92 -28.30
C GLN A 254 2.97 -27.71 -28.19
N ARG A 255 3.43 -26.49 -27.92
CA ARG A 255 4.86 -26.16 -27.82
C ARG A 255 5.50 -26.58 -26.50
N TYR A 256 4.71 -26.65 -25.42
CA TYR A 256 5.11 -27.01 -24.07
C TYR A 256 4.26 -28.18 -23.57
N ASN A 257 4.59 -29.40 -23.99
CA ASN A 257 3.76 -30.59 -23.80
C ASN A 257 3.39 -30.84 -22.32
N GLY A 258 2.09 -30.80 -22.01
CA GLY A 258 1.58 -30.96 -20.65
C GLY A 258 1.41 -29.65 -19.87
N ALA A 259 1.78 -28.50 -20.44
CA ALA A 259 1.26 -27.22 -20.00
C ALA A 259 -0.21 -27.06 -20.45
N ASN A 260 -1.03 -26.38 -19.65
CA ASN A 260 -2.39 -26.03 -20.03
C ASN A 260 -2.82 -24.66 -19.50
N ILE A 261 -3.87 -24.12 -20.12
CA ILE A 261 -4.58 -22.91 -19.69
C ILE A 261 -6.06 -23.23 -19.83
N ASN A 262 -6.72 -23.49 -18.71
CA ASN A 262 -8.14 -23.83 -18.68
C ASN A 262 -8.95 -22.57 -18.36
N ILE A 263 -10.02 -22.32 -19.10
CA ILE A 263 -10.87 -21.13 -18.92
C ILE A 263 -12.28 -21.60 -18.57
N ASN A 264 -12.73 -21.29 -17.35
CA ASN A 264 -14.08 -21.58 -16.88
C ASN A 264 -14.76 -20.29 -16.41
N GLN A 265 -15.68 -19.76 -17.24
CA GLN A 265 -16.35 -18.49 -17.01
C GLN A 265 -15.36 -17.33 -16.75
N ASN A 266 -15.26 -16.86 -15.51
CA ASN A 266 -14.39 -15.78 -15.05
C ASN A 266 -13.03 -16.27 -14.48
N LYS A 267 -12.81 -17.59 -14.40
CA LYS A 267 -11.58 -18.21 -13.87
C LYS A 267 -10.67 -18.73 -14.98
N ILE A 268 -9.37 -18.48 -14.83
CA ILE A 268 -8.28 -18.93 -15.70
C ILE A 268 -7.29 -19.73 -14.84
N ASP A 269 -7.09 -21.01 -15.16
CA ASP A 269 -6.17 -21.90 -14.47
C ASP A 269 -4.99 -22.27 -15.38
N VAL A 270 -3.79 -21.84 -15.03
CA VAL A 270 -2.55 -22.09 -15.77
C VAL A 270 -1.71 -23.15 -15.05
N TYR A 271 -1.25 -24.16 -15.80
CA TYR A 271 -0.27 -25.16 -15.34
C TYR A 271 0.94 -25.19 -16.28
N ILE A 272 2.15 -25.17 -15.74
CA ILE A 272 3.40 -25.26 -16.51
C ILE A 272 4.32 -26.32 -15.87
N PRO A 273 4.65 -27.43 -16.55
CA PRO A 273 5.57 -28.44 -16.03
C PRO A 273 6.94 -27.86 -15.69
N LYS A 274 7.52 -28.31 -14.57
CA LYS A 274 8.86 -27.94 -14.06
C LYS A 274 9.94 -27.82 -15.14
N ASP A 275 9.97 -28.80 -16.05
CA ASP A 275 10.99 -28.96 -17.10
C ASP A 275 10.95 -27.84 -18.14
N TYR A 276 9.82 -27.12 -18.26
CA TYR A 276 9.68 -25.92 -19.09
C TYR A 276 9.79 -24.62 -18.28
N VAL A 277 9.52 -24.63 -16.97
CA VAL A 277 9.59 -23.43 -16.13
C VAL A 277 11.03 -22.96 -15.95
N SER A 278 11.96 -23.87 -15.67
CA SER A 278 13.35 -23.50 -15.37
C SER A 278 14.00 -22.71 -16.51
N LEU A 279 14.63 -21.59 -16.16
CA LEU A 279 15.29 -20.65 -17.08
C LEU A 279 14.39 -19.96 -18.14
N ASN A 280 13.07 -20.14 -18.10
CA ASN A 280 12.12 -19.45 -18.97
C ASN A 280 11.25 -18.48 -18.16
N GLN A 281 11.12 -17.26 -18.65
CA GLN A 281 10.16 -16.26 -18.19
C GLN A 281 8.85 -16.43 -18.96
N PHE A 282 7.70 -16.30 -18.30
CA PHE A 282 6.38 -16.39 -18.91
C PHE A 282 5.58 -15.13 -18.63
N ILE A 283 4.93 -14.59 -19.65
CA ILE A 283 4.04 -13.43 -19.56
C ILE A 283 2.75 -13.77 -20.30
N PHE A 284 1.67 -13.97 -19.55
CA PHE A 284 0.33 -14.21 -20.09
C PHE A 284 -0.43 -12.88 -20.07
N ASN A 285 -0.62 -12.25 -21.23
CA ASN A 285 -1.48 -11.08 -21.39
C ASN A 285 -2.86 -11.50 -21.92
N TYR A 286 -3.93 -10.90 -21.41
CA TYR A 286 -5.29 -11.02 -21.97
C TYR A 286 -6.10 -9.74 -21.66
N LYS A 287 -7.16 -9.50 -22.44
CA LYS A 287 -8.11 -8.40 -22.24
C LYS A 287 -9.41 -8.86 -21.57
N THR A 288 -9.96 -8.00 -20.71
CA THR A 288 -11.36 -8.07 -20.29
C THR A 288 -12.13 -6.86 -20.83
N LYS A 289 -13.32 -7.05 -21.42
CA LYS A 289 -14.22 -5.96 -21.81
C LYS A 289 -15.03 -5.47 -20.62
N ILE A 290 -15.20 -4.16 -20.48
CA ILE A 290 -16.03 -3.54 -19.44
C ILE A 290 -17.50 -3.71 -19.78
N ALA A 291 -18.25 -4.35 -18.88
CA ALA A 291 -19.71 -4.40 -18.92
C ALA A 291 -20.32 -3.22 -18.14
N GLU A 292 -19.84 -2.97 -16.92
CA GLU A 292 -20.38 -1.93 -16.04
C GLU A 292 -19.58 -0.62 -16.15
N GLN A 293 -19.94 0.20 -17.13
CA GLN A 293 -19.29 1.51 -17.40
C GLN A 293 -19.32 2.47 -16.20
N SER A 294 -20.24 2.27 -15.24
CA SER A 294 -20.36 3.09 -14.02
C SER A 294 -19.45 2.65 -12.86
N GLN A 295 -18.84 1.46 -12.96
CA GLN A 295 -18.01 0.89 -11.90
C GLN A 295 -16.67 1.65 -11.80
N LYS A 296 -16.24 1.97 -10.57
CA LYS A 296 -15.08 2.85 -10.33
C LYS A 296 -13.72 2.15 -10.41
N GLU A 297 -13.69 0.85 -10.16
CA GLU A 297 -12.51 -0.01 -10.28
C GLU A 297 -12.89 -1.43 -10.65
N PHE A 298 -12.03 -2.09 -11.42
CA PHE A 298 -12.17 -3.47 -11.87
C PHE A 298 -11.09 -4.30 -11.19
N VAL A 299 -11.48 -5.41 -10.57
CA VAL A 299 -10.60 -6.19 -9.69
C VAL A 299 -10.36 -7.56 -10.31
N ASN A 300 -9.13 -8.06 -10.18
CA ASN A 300 -8.76 -9.35 -10.69
C ASN A 300 -7.74 -9.99 -9.73
N ASN A 301 -8.14 -11.10 -9.13
CA ASN A 301 -7.41 -11.78 -8.07
C ASN A 301 -6.62 -12.95 -8.64
N SER A 302 -5.42 -13.22 -8.12
CA SER A 302 -4.66 -14.41 -8.55
C SER A 302 -3.90 -15.06 -7.42
N LYS A 303 -3.68 -16.37 -7.53
CA LYS A 303 -2.91 -17.19 -6.60
C LYS A 303 -1.87 -17.99 -7.36
N VAL A 304 -0.65 -18.06 -6.83
CA VAL A 304 0.45 -18.82 -7.45
C VAL A 304 0.99 -19.90 -6.52
N TRP A 305 1.40 -21.01 -7.14
CA TRP A 305 2.20 -22.07 -6.52
C TRP A 305 3.47 -22.27 -7.34
N TYR A 306 4.63 -22.26 -6.67
CA TYR A 306 5.94 -22.50 -7.27
C TYR A 306 6.96 -22.86 -6.18
N GLN A 307 8.11 -23.39 -6.59
CA GLN A 307 9.27 -23.52 -5.71
C GLN A 307 10.54 -23.19 -6.50
N GLU A 308 11.25 -22.13 -6.14
CA GLU A 308 12.58 -21.84 -6.70
C GLU A 308 13.60 -22.84 -6.17
N LEU A 309 14.63 -23.16 -6.96
CA LEU A 309 15.72 -24.06 -6.55
C LEU A 309 16.39 -23.56 -5.25
N TYR A 310 16.49 -24.45 -4.26
CA TYR A 310 17.00 -24.20 -2.91
C TYR A 310 16.22 -23.15 -2.08
N LYS A 311 14.94 -22.89 -2.41
CA LYS A 311 14.03 -22.10 -1.57
C LYS A 311 12.83 -22.91 -1.10
N ASP A 312 12.15 -22.39 -0.08
CA ASP A 312 10.87 -22.90 0.40
C ASP A 312 9.79 -22.84 -0.70
N GLU A 313 8.84 -23.76 -0.63
CA GLU A 313 7.68 -23.80 -1.52
C GLU A 313 6.71 -22.66 -1.23
N VAL A 314 6.40 -21.88 -2.26
CA VAL A 314 5.35 -20.85 -2.23
C VAL A 314 4.06 -21.51 -2.68
N SER A 315 3.04 -21.48 -1.81
CA SER A 315 1.77 -22.18 -2.02
C SER A 315 0.58 -21.25 -1.81
N GLY A 316 -0.16 -20.97 -2.89
CA GLY A 316 -1.35 -20.13 -2.87
C GLY A 316 -1.09 -18.65 -2.57
N LEU A 317 0.10 -18.13 -2.90
CA LEU A 317 0.45 -16.73 -2.67
C LEU A 317 -0.43 -15.82 -3.53
N GLU A 318 -1.14 -14.90 -2.88
CA GLU A 318 -2.04 -13.94 -3.54
C GLU A 318 -1.27 -12.80 -4.21
N SER A 319 -1.59 -12.54 -5.48
CA SER A 319 -1.17 -11.36 -6.24
C SER A 319 -2.42 -10.78 -6.92
N ASN A 320 -3.14 -9.97 -6.15
CA ASN A 320 -4.40 -9.35 -6.55
C ASN A 320 -4.13 -7.94 -7.08
N PHE A 321 -4.84 -7.50 -8.12
CA PHE A 321 -4.63 -6.19 -8.73
C PHE A 321 -5.98 -5.54 -9.11
N SER A 322 -6.09 -4.22 -9.00
CA SER A 322 -7.24 -3.47 -9.51
C SER A 322 -6.82 -2.38 -10.49
N VAL A 323 -7.66 -2.17 -11.51
CA VAL A 323 -7.53 -1.08 -12.49
C VAL A 323 -8.68 -0.11 -12.27
N ARG A 324 -8.36 1.14 -12.00
CA ARG A 324 -9.37 2.21 -11.88
C ARG A 324 -10.00 2.50 -13.24
N ASN A 325 -11.30 2.76 -13.24
CA ASN A 325 -12.00 3.26 -14.42
C ASN A 325 -11.69 4.75 -14.63
N ILE A 326 -11.76 5.20 -15.88
CA ILE A 326 -11.51 6.58 -16.28
C ILE A 326 -12.64 7.51 -15.83
N ASN A 327 -12.27 8.67 -15.28
CA ASN A 327 -13.22 9.68 -14.85
C ASN A 327 -13.44 10.69 -15.97
N VAL A 328 -14.66 10.72 -16.53
CA VAL A 328 -15.11 11.70 -17.51
C VAL A 328 -16.42 12.32 -17.07
N SER A 329 -16.57 13.63 -17.22
CA SER A 329 -17.83 14.34 -17.00
C SER A 329 -17.90 15.60 -17.85
N ALA A 330 -19.12 16.02 -18.20
CA ALA A 330 -19.38 17.26 -18.91
C ALA A 330 -20.68 17.87 -18.38
N GLY A 331 -20.76 19.20 -18.42
CA GLY A 331 -21.94 19.96 -18.04
C GLY A 331 -22.07 21.20 -18.89
N ILE A 332 -23.30 21.61 -19.18
CA ILE A 332 -23.58 22.82 -19.94
C ILE A 332 -24.93 23.40 -19.52
N THR A 333 -25.04 24.71 -19.61
CA THR A 333 -26.22 25.52 -19.30
C THR A 333 -26.37 26.61 -20.36
N GLY A 334 -27.47 27.36 -20.30
CA GLY A 334 -27.84 28.43 -21.23
C GLY A 334 -29.29 28.85 -20.98
N THR A 335 -29.69 30.04 -21.42
CA THR A 335 -30.99 30.68 -21.21
C THR A 335 -31.64 31.03 -22.56
N VAL A 336 -32.86 31.57 -22.55
CA VAL A 336 -33.56 32.14 -23.73
C VAL A 336 -34.23 33.45 -23.32
N LYS A 337 -34.64 34.33 -24.24
CA LYS A 337 -35.40 35.56 -23.92
C LYS A 337 -36.50 35.29 -22.88
N GLY A 338 -36.46 36.02 -21.76
CA GLY A 338 -37.44 35.89 -20.68
C GLY A 338 -37.39 34.55 -19.92
N GLU A 339 -36.31 33.78 -20.03
CA GLU A 339 -35.94 32.76 -19.06
C GLU A 339 -35.14 33.39 -17.92
N LEU A 340 -35.57 33.12 -16.69
CA LEU A 340 -34.69 33.14 -15.53
C LEU A 340 -34.17 31.73 -15.30
N LYS A 341 -32.85 31.58 -15.21
CA LYS A 341 -32.18 30.38 -14.74
C LYS A 341 -31.35 30.70 -13.51
N ILE A 342 -31.42 29.83 -12.52
CA ILE A 342 -30.60 29.88 -11.31
C ILE A 342 -29.84 28.56 -11.24
N PHE A 343 -28.51 28.63 -11.29
CA PHE A 343 -27.65 27.49 -10.97
C PHE A 343 -27.16 27.65 -9.54
N LYS A 344 -27.70 26.82 -8.64
CA LYS A 344 -27.31 26.77 -7.24
C LYS A 344 -26.24 25.70 -7.05
N LYS A 345 -25.05 26.09 -6.60
CA LYS A 345 -23.90 25.17 -6.45
C LYS A 345 -23.20 25.24 -5.09
N VAL A 346 -22.50 24.17 -4.73
CA VAL A 346 -21.63 24.13 -3.55
C VAL A 346 -20.40 24.98 -3.81
N LYS A 347 -20.17 26.00 -2.98
CA LYS A 347 -19.13 27.03 -3.14
C LYS A 347 -17.75 26.43 -3.42
N GLY A 348 -17.11 26.91 -4.49
CA GLY A 348 -15.81 26.40 -4.93
C GLY A 348 -15.86 25.08 -5.71
N THR A 349 -17.05 24.64 -6.12
CA THR A 349 -17.27 23.47 -6.99
C THR A 349 -18.37 23.77 -8.01
N GLU A 350 -18.43 22.98 -9.08
CA GLU A 350 -19.58 22.98 -10.01
C GLU A 350 -20.58 21.85 -9.71
N VAL A 351 -20.70 21.44 -8.43
CA VAL A 351 -21.71 20.47 -8.00
C VAL A 351 -22.97 21.21 -7.58
N GLY A 352 -24.09 20.92 -8.27
CA GLY A 352 -25.39 21.52 -8.01
C GLY A 352 -26.02 21.07 -6.70
N ILE A 353 -26.75 21.97 -6.04
CA ILE A 353 -27.50 21.70 -4.80
C ILE A 353 -28.97 21.54 -5.15
N GLN A 354 -29.51 20.32 -5.04
CA GLN A 354 -30.93 20.01 -5.19
C GLN A 354 -31.76 20.50 -3.99
N GLY A 355 -33.04 20.86 -4.20
CA GLY A 355 -33.98 21.16 -3.13
C GLY A 355 -33.76 22.52 -2.42
N VAL A 356 -33.05 23.43 -3.08
CA VAL A 356 -32.97 24.84 -2.66
C VAL A 356 -34.13 25.59 -3.28
N THR A 357 -34.87 26.36 -2.47
CA THR A 357 -36.03 27.12 -2.94
C THR A 357 -35.77 28.61 -2.99
N PHE A 358 -36.25 29.21 -4.07
CA PHE A 358 -36.21 30.64 -4.35
C PHE A 358 -37.63 31.16 -4.53
N ILE A 359 -37.86 32.41 -4.11
CA ILE A 359 -39.08 33.15 -4.38
C ILE A 359 -38.76 34.23 -5.42
N LEU A 360 -39.48 34.20 -6.54
CA LEU A 360 -39.48 35.23 -7.59
C LEU A 360 -40.73 36.10 -7.48
N LYS A 361 -40.55 37.43 -7.51
CA LYS A 361 -41.62 38.44 -7.62
C LYS A 361 -41.20 39.55 -8.58
N MET A 362 -42.16 40.29 -9.14
CA MET A 362 -41.87 41.60 -9.77
C MET A 362 -41.63 42.67 -8.68
N THR A 363 -40.80 43.67 -8.96
CA THR A 363 -40.46 44.74 -7.97
C THR A 363 -41.67 45.57 -7.56
N ASP A 364 -42.66 45.71 -8.44
CA ASP A 364 -43.93 46.40 -8.18
C ASP A 364 -45.03 45.47 -7.61
N ASN A 365 -44.74 44.17 -7.46
CA ASN A 365 -45.66 43.10 -7.06
C ASN A 365 -46.81 42.85 -8.05
N SER A 366 -46.66 43.22 -9.32
CA SER A 366 -47.62 42.88 -10.38
C SER A 366 -47.57 41.39 -10.77
N ILE A 367 -48.44 40.97 -11.68
CA ILE A 367 -48.67 39.56 -12.02
C ILE A 367 -47.63 39.07 -13.04
N ILE A 368 -46.95 37.96 -12.71
CA ILE A 368 -45.92 37.34 -13.55
C ILE A 368 -46.56 36.43 -14.59
N LYS A 369 -47.43 35.50 -14.18
CA LYS A 369 -48.02 34.48 -15.08
C LYS A 369 -49.29 33.86 -14.49
N GLY A 370 -50.33 33.73 -15.30
CA GLY A 370 -51.68 33.37 -14.81
C GLY A 370 -52.17 34.44 -13.84
N ASP A 371 -52.70 34.04 -12.68
CA ASP A 371 -53.16 34.96 -11.63
C ASP A 371 -52.11 35.18 -10.49
N LYS A 372 -50.83 34.84 -10.73
CA LYS A 372 -49.77 34.85 -9.69
C LYS A 372 -48.78 36.01 -9.85
N SER A 373 -48.61 36.80 -8.80
CA SER A 373 -47.51 37.77 -8.61
C SER A 373 -46.25 37.19 -7.96
N GLU A 374 -46.29 35.90 -7.57
CA GLU A 374 -45.22 35.22 -6.84
C GLU A 374 -45.05 33.77 -7.32
N PHE A 375 -43.81 33.35 -7.54
CA PHE A 375 -43.45 31.99 -7.93
C PHE A 375 -42.34 31.44 -7.03
N THR A 376 -42.60 30.28 -6.43
CA THR A 376 -41.56 29.45 -5.82
C THR A 376 -40.89 28.62 -6.91
N LEU A 377 -39.56 28.66 -6.98
CA LEU A 377 -38.72 27.85 -7.86
C LEU A 377 -37.88 26.94 -6.97
N GLU A 378 -37.78 25.65 -7.30
CA GLU A 378 -36.97 24.66 -6.58
C GLU A 378 -35.90 24.09 -7.51
N THR A 379 -34.70 23.84 -6.99
CA THR A 379 -33.58 23.32 -7.79
C THR A 379 -33.65 21.80 -8.00
N ASP A 380 -33.45 21.39 -9.25
CA ASP A 380 -33.42 19.97 -9.65
C ASP A 380 -32.16 19.22 -9.17
N SER A 381 -32.02 17.95 -9.55
CA SER A 381 -30.85 17.13 -9.22
C SER A 381 -29.53 17.58 -9.87
N LYS A 382 -29.56 18.56 -10.78
CA LYS A 382 -28.39 19.26 -11.32
C LYS A 382 -28.16 20.61 -10.64
N GLY A 383 -28.95 20.97 -9.63
CA GLY A 383 -28.90 22.27 -8.94
C GLY A 383 -29.54 23.42 -9.72
N ILE A 384 -30.35 23.13 -10.75
CA ILE A 384 -30.93 24.13 -11.64
C ILE A 384 -32.38 24.39 -11.26
N ALA A 385 -32.72 25.65 -11.02
CA ALA A 385 -34.10 26.13 -10.97
C ALA A 385 -34.33 27.10 -12.14
N ASN A 386 -35.46 27.00 -12.86
CA ASN A 386 -35.76 27.91 -13.95
C ASN A 386 -37.26 28.21 -14.15
N ILE A 387 -37.54 29.33 -14.82
CA ILE A 387 -38.87 29.74 -15.27
C ILE A 387 -38.74 30.50 -16.59
N LYS A 388 -39.67 30.27 -17.52
CA LYS A 388 -39.64 30.82 -18.89
C LYS A 388 -40.88 31.66 -19.21
N GLU A 389 -40.73 32.51 -20.22
CA GLU A 389 -41.76 33.43 -20.72
C GLU A 389 -42.16 34.45 -19.62
N LEU A 390 -41.16 34.98 -18.93
CA LEU A 390 -41.33 36.12 -18.02
C LEU A 390 -41.67 37.38 -18.83
N PRO A 391 -42.74 38.13 -18.46
CA PRO A 391 -43.04 39.43 -19.06
C PRO A 391 -41.91 40.45 -18.90
N VAL A 392 -41.95 41.49 -19.73
CA VAL A 392 -41.13 42.70 -19.57
C VAL A 392 -41.42 43.35 -18.22
N GLY A 393 -40.36 43.66 -17.45
CA GLY A 393 -40.46 44.20 -16.09
C GLY A 393 -39.19 43.95 -15.27
N THR A 394 -39.16 44.50 -14.04
CA THR A 394 -38.06 44.29 -13.09
C THR A 394 -38.49 43.30 -12.01
N TYR A 395 -37.56 42.45 -11.59
CA TYR A 395 -37.82 41.28 -10.75
C TYR A 395 -36.87 41.23 -9.55
N LYS A 396 -37.36 40.63 -8.47
CA LYS A 396 -36.63 40.26 -7.25
C LYS A 396 -36.64 38.74 -7.09
N ILE A 397 -35.48 38.17 -6.81
CA ILE A 397 -35.29 36.77 -6.43
C ILE A 397 -34.71 36.75 -5.02
N LYS A 398 -35.28 35.94 -4.13
CA LYS A 398 -34.67 35.64 -2.84
C LYS A 398 -34.66 34.14 -2.56
N GLU A 399 -33.51 33.61 -2.12
CA GLU A 399 -33.39 32.26 -1.59
C GLU A 399 -34.05 32.17 -0.21
N VAL A 400 -34.86 31.15 0.04
CA VAL A 400 -35.65 31.03 1.29
C VAL A 400 -35.53 29.70 2.02
N SER A 401 -35.11 28.62 1.36
CA SER A 401 -34.70 27.37 2.02
C SER A 401 -33.58 26.66 1.29
N ALA A 402 -32.74 25.95 2.03
CA ALA A 402 -31.75 25.01 1.51
C ALA A 402 -31.78 23.70 2.33
N PRO A 403 -31.25 22.58 1.79
CA PRO A 403 -31.16 21.32 2.53
C PRO A 403 -30.35 21.39 3.81
N ASP A 404 -30.60 20.48 4.76
CA ASP A 404 -29.92 20.42 6.07
C ASP A 404 -28.39 20.21 6.03
N TRP A 405 -27.80 19.84 4.91
CA TRP A 405 -26.35 19.72 4.76
C TRP A 405 -25.67 21.03 4.35
N ILE A 406 -26.46 22.09 4.12
CA ILE A 406 -26.01 23.40 3.64
C ILE A 406 -26.00 24.44 4.77
N ASP A 407 -24.97 25.28 4.78
CA ASP A 407 -24.86 26.45 5.67
C ASP A 407 -25.63 27.63 5.05
N PHE A 408 -26.85 27.86 5.56
CA PHE A 408 -27.78 28.86 5.02
C PHE A 408 -28.63 29.51 6.11
N ASN A 409 -28.77 30.84 6.06
CA ASN A 409 -29.68 31.63 6.88
C ASN A 409 -30.60 32.50 6.00
N PRO A 410 -31.93 32.27 5.96
CA PRO A 410 -32.85 33.06 5.13
C PRO A 410 -32.97 34.54 5.53
N LEU A 411 -32.53 34.92 6.73
CA LEU A 411 -32.46 36.32 7.17
C LEU A 411 -31.26 37.06 6.57
N GLU A 412 -30.16 36.34 6.28
CA GLU A 412 -28.93 36.88 5.67
C GLU A 412 -28.91 36.69 4.14
N ALA A 413 -29.78 35.83 3.61
CA ALA A 413 -29.91 35.59 2.18
C ALA A 413 -30.17 36.88 1.38
N GLN A 414 -29.23 37.20 0.48
CA GLN A 414 -29.27 38.34 -0.41
C GLN A 414 -30.46 38.24 -1.37
N GLU A 415 -31.13 39.38 -1.60
CA GLU A 415 -32.10 39.53 -2.68
C GLU A 415 -31.35 39.98 -3.95
N LEU A 416 -31.61 39.28 -5.05
CA LEU A 416 -31.01 39.53 -6.37
C LEU A 416 -32.06 40.19 -7.27
N GLU A 417 -31.67 41.24 -7.99
CA GLU A 417 -32.55 41.95 -8.92
C GLU A 417 -32.09 41.77 -10.37
N PHE A 418 -33.06 41.65 -11.27
CA PHE A 418 -32.83 41.63 -12.72
C PHE A 418 -34.00 42.29 -13.46
N GLU A 419 -33.79 42.59 -14.74
CA GLU A 419 -34.76 43.29 -15.58
C GLU A 419 -34.90 42.54 -16.90
N VAL A 420 -36.13 42.35 -17.37
CA VAL A 420 -36.46 41.80 -18.69
C VAL A 420 -37.03 42.92 -19.55
N LYS A 421 -36.48 43.14 -20.74
CA LYS A 421 -36.85 44.21 -21.66
C LYS A 421 -37.35 43.66 -22.99
N GLU A 422 -38.12 44.47 -23.70
CA GLU A 422 -38.54 44.13 -25.06
C GLU A 422 -37.35 44.06 -26.03
N SER A 423 -36.28 44.80 -25.76
CA SER A 423 -35.02 44.77 -26.50
C SER A 423 -34.16 43.54 -26.27
N ASP A 424 -34.42 42.76 -25.22
CA ASP A 424 -33.55 41.64 -24.86
C ASP A 424 -33.71 40.49 -25.86
N VAL A 425 -32.60 39.82 -26.15
CA VAL A 425 -32.57 38.56 -26.90
C VAL A 425 -32.26 37.37 -25.97
N GLU A 426 -31.51 37.64 -24.89
CA GLU A 426 -31.02 36.65 -23.93
C GLU A 426 -31.95 36.49 -22.70
N GLY A 427 -31.75 35.42 -21.93
CA GLY A 427 -32.35 35.26 -20.59
C GLY A 427 -31.34 35.51 -19.46
N THR A 428 -31.81 35.71 -18.23
CA THR A 428 -30.95 35.96 -17.07
C THR A 428 -30.47 34.65 -16.43
N LEU A 429 -29.15 34.51 -16.24
CA LEU A 429 -28.52 33.44 -15.46
C LEU A 429 -27.94 33.98 -14.14
N PHE A 430 -28.39 33.44 -13.01
CA PHE A 430 -27.74 33.63 -11.71
C PHE A 430 -26.98 32.38 -11.27
N ASN A 431 -25.65 32.50 -11.16
CA ASN A 431 -24.81 31.57 -10.40
C ASN A 431 -24.90 31.94 -8.90
N VAL A 432 -25.44 31.05 -8.07
CA VAL A 432 -25.62 31.30 -6.63
C VAL A 432 -24.97 30.19 -5.80
N GLU A 433 -24.07 30.54 -4.88
CA GLU A 433 -23.31 29.57 -4.09
C GLU A 433 -23.83 29.47 -2.65
N ASN A 434 -23.80 28.30 -2.03
CA ASN A 434 -23.77 28.15 -0.56
C ASN A 434 -22.56 27.30 -0.14
N LYS A 435 -22.15 27.41 1.13
CA LYS A 435 -21.19 26.48 1.74
C LYS A 435 -21.91 25.23 2.24
N VAL A 436 -21.21 24.12 2.38
CA VAL A 436 -21.67 23.00 3.22
C VAL A 436 -21.65 23.40 4.70
N ARG A 437 -22.49 22.76 5.53
CA ARG A 437 -22.38 22.89 7.00
C ARG A 437 -20.99 22.51 7.48
N THR A 438 -20.53 23.16 8.55
CA THR A 438 -19.26 22.83 9.20
C THR A 438 -19.44 22.46 10.66
N THR A 439 -18.52 21.63 11.15
CA THR A 439 -18.44 21.14 12.53
C THR A 439 -17.04 21.38 13.10
N SER A 440 -16.85 21.08 14.39
CA SER A 440 -15.53 21.05 15.02
C SER A 440 -15.35 19.80 15.90
N ILE A 441 -14.16 19.21 15.87
CA ILE A 441 -13.81 17.98 16.61
C ILE A 441 -12.81 18.35 17.70
N SER A 442 -13.22 18.22 18.96
CA SER A 442 -12.33 18.40 20.12
C SER A 442 -11.56 17.12 20.44
N VAL A 443 -10.33 17.28 20.93
CA VAL A 443 -9.46 16.20 21.40
C VAL A 443 -8.82 16.56 22.75
N GLU A 444 -8.72 15.57 23.64
CA GLU A 444 -8.09 15.70 24.95
C GLU A 444 -7.11 14.55 25.21
N LYS A 445 -5.83 14.87 25.48
CA LYS A 445 -4.80 13.89 25.85
C LYS A 445 -4.80 13.68 27.37
N LYS A 446 -5.04 12.44 27.79
CA LYS A 446 -4.88 12.00 29.19
C LYS A 446 -3.71 11.04 29.34
N TRP A 447 -3.22 10.97 30.58
CA TRP A 447 -2.15 10.08 31.02
C TRP A 447 -2.59 9.46 32.34
N VAL A 448 -2.46 8.15 32.47
CA VAL A 448 -2.82 7.41 33.71
C VAL A 448 -1.70 6.45 34.10
N ASP A 449 -1.66 6.01 35.35
CA ASP A 449 -0.75 4.97 35.82
C ASP A 449 -1.23 3.54 35.47
N ASP A 450 -0.59 2.51 36.02
CA ASP A 450 -0.95 1.10 35.83
C ASP A 450 -2.24 0.68 36.58
N ARG A 451 -2.94 1.65 37.20
CA ARG A 451 -4.16 1.49 38.02
C ARG A 451 -5.22 2.52 37.60
N GLU A 452 -5.11 3.06 36.39
CA GLU A 452 -5.99 4.07 35.78
C GLU A 452 -6.07 5.41 36.54
N GLN A 453 -5.17 5.68 37.48
CA GLN A 453 -5.12 6.95 38.22
C GLN A 453 -4.45 8.03 37.37
N SER A 454 -5.06 9.21 37.28
CA SER A 454 -4.53 10.34 36.50
C SER A 454 -3.13 10.75 36.95
N ILE A 455 -2.19 10.88 36.00
CA ILE A 455 -0.81 11.32 36.25
C ILE A 455 -0.43 12.49 35.33
N ALA A 456 0.64 13.20 35.69
CA ALA A 456 1.26 14.16 34.80
C ALA A 456 1.85 13.46 33.55
N SER A 457 1.75 14.12 32.41
CA SER A 457 2.43 13.75 31.16
C SER A 457 3.96 13.76 31.32
N PRO A 458 4.71 12.86 30.63
CA PRO A 458 6.17 12.96 30.52
C PRO A 458 6.58 14.33 29.95
N LYS A 459 7.65 14.94 30.47
CA LYS A 459 8.07 16.32 30.09
C LYS A 459 8.47 16.40 28.62
N GLU A 460 9.08 15.33 28.14
CA GLU A 460 9.51 15.08 26.77
C GLU A 460 8.36 14.70 25.82
N ALA A 461 7.15 14.41 26.34
CA ALA A 461 6.06 13.93 25.49
C ALA A 461 5.59 15.00 24.50
N ARG A 462 5.71 14.71 23.21
CA ARG A 462 5.05 15.42 22.13
C ARG A 462 4.39 14.35 21.26
N VAL A 463 3.07 14.34 21.27
CA VAL A 463 2.22 13.32 20.66
C VAL A 463 1.46 13.96 19.51
N GLU A 464 1.62 13.42 18.31
CA GLU A 464 0.85 13.88 17.14
C GLU A 464 -0.47 13.09 17.04
N ILE A 465 -1.57 13.83 17.00
CA ILE A 465 -2.92 13.30 16.74
C ILE A 465 -3.33 13.69 15.33
N GLU A 466 -3.45 12.71 14.43
CA GLU A 466 -3.97 12.89 13.07
C GLU A 466 -5.51 12.80 13.09
N LEU A 467 -6.18 13.79 12.50
CA LEU A 467 -7.61 13.73 12.21
C LEU A 467 -7.83 12.95 10.90
N MET A 468 -8.68 11.94 10.98
CA MET A 468 -9.03 11.04 9.88
C MET A 468 -10.45 11.35 9.38
N ARG A 469 -10.67 11.23 8.07
CA ARG A 469 -11.99 11.42 7.42
C ARG A 469 -12.36 10.14 6.67
N ASN A 470 -13.55 9.60 6.93
CA ASN A 470 -14.03 8.30 6.47
C ASN A 470 -12.96 7.19 6.71
N ASN A 471 -12.36 7.22 7.91
CA ASN A 471 -11.27 6.34 8.37
C ASN A 471 -9.98 6.36 7.51
N LYS A 472 -9.76 7.41 6.71
CA LYS A 472 -8.55 7.63 5.91
C LYS A 472 -7.90 8.98 6.23
N SER A 473 -6.59 9.09 5.98
CA SER A 473 -5.88 10.38 5.97
C SER A 473 -6.37 11.22 4.79
N PHE A 474 -6.45 12.54 4.93
CA PHE A 474 -6.93 13.45 3.89
C PHE A 474 -6.01 14.67 3.76
N ASN A 475 -6.13 15.40 2.65
CA ASN A 475 -5.29 16.54 2.30
C ASN A 475 -6.12 17.84 2.34
N PRO A 476 -5.69 18.93 3.01
CA PRO A 476 -4.52 19.02 3.90
C PRO A 476 -4.68 18.16 5.16
N ARG A 477 -3.59 17.51 5.59
CA ARG A 477 -3.58 16.75 6.85
C ARG A 477 -3.79 17.72 8.02
N LYS A 478 -4.86 17.51 8.81
CA LYS A 478 -5.06 18.19 10.09
C LYS A 478 -4.43 17.35 11.21
N ILE A 479 -3.32 17.83 11.77
CA ILE A 479 -2.57 17.19 12.86
C ILE A 479 -2.50 18.17 14.04
N ALA A 480 -2.70 17.67 15.27
CA ALA A 480 -2.51 18.43 16.50
C ALA A 480 -1.43 17.78 17.38
N THR A 481 -0.41 18.55 17.76
CA THR A 481 0.65 18.09 18.69
C THR A 481 0.24 18.40 20.13
N LEU A 482 0.07 17.36 20.95
CA LEU A 482 -0.31 17.44 22.36
C LEU A 482 0.83 17.00 23.28
N GLY A 483 0.87 17.53 24.50
CA GLY A 483 1.95 17.30 25.47
C GLY A 483 1.70 18.00 26.82
N PRO A 484 2.74 18.20 27.65
CA PRO A 484 2.62 18.89 28.94
C PRO A 484 2.08 20.31 28.85
N ASP A 485 2.53 21.05 27.83
CA ASP A 485 2.22 22.47 27.67
C ASP A 485 0.84 22.70 27.02
N ASN A 486 0.30 21.66 26.36
CA ASN A 486 -1.04 21.67 25.80
C ASN A 486 -1.65 20.26 25.74
N SER A 487 -2.66 20.01 26.56
CA SER A 487 -3.37 18.71 26.61
C SER A 487 -4.65 18.67 25.79
N LYS A 488 -5.06 19.75 25.12
CA LYS A 488 -6.30 19.79 24.31
C LYS A 488 -6.10 20.46 22.96
N ALA A 489 -6.87 20.04 21.96
CA ALA A 489 -7.00 20.80 20.71
C ALA A 489 -8.44 20.72 20.19
N VAL A 490 -8.75 21.61 19.25
CA VAL A 490 -9.99 21.59 18.49
C VAL A 490 -9.62 21.69 17.02
N PHE A 491 -10.08 20.73 16.22
CA PHE A 491 -10.06 20.84 14.77
C PHE A 491 -11.34 21.55 14.34
N ASP A 492 -11.28 22.87 14.15
CA ASP A 492 -12.41 23.65 13.67
C ASP A 492 -12.57 23.60 12.14
N SER A 493 -13.65 24.21 11.66
CA SER A 493 -13.93 24.46 10.24
C SER A 493 -13.78 23.18 9.40
N LEU A 494 -14.47 22.12 9.81
CA LEU A 494 -14.53 20.84 9.12
C LEU A 494 -15.85 20.73 8.38
N GLU A 495 -15.80 20.45 7.08
CA GLU A 495 -16.98 20.10 6.28
C GLU A 495 -17.74 18.94 6.95
N GLU A 496 -19.02 19.10 7.29
CA GLU A 496 -19.81 18.01 7.89
C GLU A 496 -20.30 17.01 6.83
N TYR A 497 -20.43 17.46 5.58
CA TYR A 497 -20.91 16.70 4.43
C TYR A 497 -19.99 16.94 3.21
N ASP A 498 -19.94 15.98 2.30
CA ASP A 498 -19.34 16.18 0.99
C ASP A 498 -20.25 17.01 0.05
N SER A 499 -19.76 17.31 -1.16
CA SER A 499 -20.48 18.11 -2.15
C SER A 499 -21.76 17.43 -2.70
N THR A 500 -22.02 16.16 -2.37
CA THR A 500 -23.26 15.43 -2.72
C THR A 500 -24.26 15.37 -1.56
N GLY A 501 -23.91 15.94 -0.40
CA GLY A 501 -24.69 15.82 0.83
C GLY A 501 -24.45 14.53 1.62
N THR A 502 -23.44 13.72 1.26
CA THR A 502 -23.08 12.53 2.04
C THR A 502 -22.28 12.95 3.27
N LYS A 503 -22.71 12.54 4.46
CA LYS A 503 -22.08 12.94 5.73
C LYS A 503 -20.68 12.34 5.88
N TYR A 504 -19.72 13.15 6.34
CA TYR A 504 -18.38 12.67 6.67
C TYR A 504 -18.32 12.04 8.08
N GLU A 505 -17.63 10.91 8.19
CA GLU A 505 -17.21 10.36 9.48
C GLU A 505 -15.83 10.90 9.86
N TYR A 506 -15.71 11.54 11.02
CA TYR A 506 -14.43 11.97 11.57
C TYR A 506 -14.00 11.06 12.72
N THR A 507 -12.77 10.56 12.64
CA THR A 507 -12.11 9.78 13.71
C THR A 507 -10.71 10.33 13.95
N VAL A 508 -10.05 9.94 15.04
CA VAL A 508 -8.69 10.43 15.38
C VAL A 508 -7.73 9.29 15.62
N LYS A 509 -6.44 9.53 15.39
CA LYS A 509 -5.37 8.53 15.46
C LYS A 509 -4.13 9.11 16.14
N GLU A 510 -3.64 8.46 17.19
CA GLU A 510 -2.34 8.78 17.80
C GLU A 510 -1.21 8.19 16.94
N MET A 511 -0.23 9.02 16.61
CA MET A 511 0.92 8.66 15.76
C MET A 511 2.13 8.25 16.62
N GLY A 512 3.05 7.48 16.03
CA GLY A 512 4.22 6.95 16.74
C GLY A 512 3.95 5.71 17.60
N LEU A 513 2.74 5.13 17.54
CA LEU A 513 2.40 3.86 18.18
C LEU A 513 3.07 2.68 17.47
N ASN A 514 3.52 1.69 18.26
CA ASN A 514 3.93 0.38 17.77
C ASN A 514 2.72 -0.55 17.48
N GLU A 515 2.99 -1.76 17.00
CA GLU A 515 1.98 -2.80 16.68
C GLU A 515 1.03 -3.18 17.84
N ASN A 516 1.43 -2.91 19.10
CA ASN A 516 0.66 -3.20 20.31
C ASN A 516 -0.16 -1.98 20.80
N ASN A 517 -0.21 -0.91 20.01
CA ASN A 517 -0.71 0.43 20.37
C ASN A 517 0.06 1.06 21.54
N GLU A 518 1.39 0.92 21.57
CA GLU A 518 2.25 1.46 22.62
C GLU A 518 3.27 2.48 22.10
N ILE A 519 3.51 3.54 22.87
CA ILE A 519 4.51 4.59 22.63
C ILE A 519 5.45 4.71 23.83
N ARG A 520 6.70 5.10 23.60
CA ARG A 520 7.73 5.18 24.65
C ARG A 520 8.14 6.63 24.91
N PHE A 521 8.17 7.02 26.18
CA PHE A 521 8.76 8.27 26.65
C PHE A 521 9.71 7.97 27.81
N GLY A 522 10.98 8.38 27.63
CA GLY A 522 12.07 8.05 28.55
C GLY A 522 12.26 6.53 28.72
N GLU A 523 12.15 6.07 29.96
CA GLU A 523 12.25 4.65 30.33
C GLU A 523 10.91 3.91 30.27
N PHE A 524 9.79 4.62 30.10
CA PHE A 524 8.45 4.06 30.26
C PHE A 524 7.71 3.89 28.93
N TRP A 525 7.09 2.72 28.79
CA TRP A 525 6.09 2.46 27.75
C TRP A 525 4.70 2.87 28.23
N TYR A 526 3.91 3.41 27.31
CA TYR A 526 2.53 3.81 27.53
C TYR A 526 1.65 3.16 26.47
N LYS A 527 0.58 2.49 26.89
CA LYS A 527 -0.43 1.96 25.96
C LYS A 527 -1.48 3.02 25.69
N SER A 528 -1.70 3.33 24.42
CA SER A 528 -2.72 4.29 23.98
C SER A 528 -4.10 3.62 23.88
N SER A 529 -5.13 4.42 24.09
CA SER A 529 -6.55 4.08 23.97
C SER A 529 -7.32 5.34 23.58
N ILE A 530 -8.34 5.19 22.74
CA ILE A 530 -9.18 6.29 22.24
C ILE A 530 -10.62 6.01 22.64
N SER A 531 -11.30 7.04 23.14
CA SER A 531 -12.68 6.98 23.66
C SER A 531 -13.42 8.29 23.33
N GLY A 532 -14.75 8.30 23.46
CA GLY A 532 -15.59 9.40 22.97
C GLY A 532 -15.91 9.29 21.48
N ASP A 533 -16.52 10.33 20.93
CA ASP A 533 -16.98 10.38 19.54
C ASP A 533 -16.86 11.78 18.92
N ALA A 534 -17.14 11.89 17.62
CA ALA A 534 -17.08 13.15 16.89
C ALA A 534 -18.05 14.25 17.39
N LYS A 535 -19.06 13.92 18.20
CA LYS A 535 -20.07 14.87 18.71
C LYS A 535 -19.75 15.37 20.12
N THR A 536 -19.09 14.54 20.92
CA THR A 536 -18.72 14.81 22.32
C THR A 536 -17.24 15.18 22.50
N GLY A 537 -16.41 14.86 21.51
CA GLY A 537 -14.95 14.98 21.55
C GLY A 537 -14.27 13.65 21.88
N TYR A 538 -13.05 13.48 21.39
CA TYR A 538 -12.25 12.29 21.63
C TYR A 538 -11.29 12.48 22.81
N ILE A 539 -11.23 11.49 23.69
CA ILE A 539 -10.27 11.40 24.80
C ILE A 539 -9.26 10.29 24.46
N ILE A 540 -8.00 10.69 24.31
CA ILE A 540 -6.88 9.80 23.98
C ILE A 540 -6.06 9.57 25.26
N THR A 541 -6.16 8.40 25.86
CA THR A 541 -5.57 8.07 27.17
C THR A 541 -4.34 7.16 27.03
N ASN A 542 -3.19 7.62 27.53
CA ASN A 542 -1.95 6.86 27.58
C ASN A 542 -1.73 6.28 28.98
N ALA A 543 -1.98 4.99 29.13
CA ALA A 543 -1.80 4.26 30.39
C ALA A 543 -0.35 3.79 30.53
N LYS A 544 0.32 4.19 31.61
CA LYS A 544 1.70 3.80 31.93
C LYS A 544 1.76 2.29 32.15
N LYS A 545 2.51 1.59 31.29
CA LYS A 545 2.66 0.13 31.39
C LYS A 545 3.49 -0.20 32.64
N LYS A 546 2.95 -1.10 33.49
CA LYS A 546 3.71 -1.66 34.61
C LYS A 546 4.91 -2.44 34.06
N ILE A 547 6.11 -1.91 34.22
CA ILE A 547 7.34 -2.65 33.92
C ILE A 547 7.51 -3.69 35.03
N ILE A 548 7.28 -4.95 34.70
CA ILE A 548 7.75 -6.07 35.52
C ILE A 548 9.25 -6.17 35.23
N GLU A 549 10.10 -6.01 36.25
CA GLU A 549 11.57 -5.93 36.12
C GLU A 549 12.22 -7.16 35.44
N SER A 550 11.45 -8.25 35.32
CA SER A 550 11.83 -9.53 34.71
C SER A 550 12.03 -9.52 33.19
N THR A 551 11.59 -8.50 32.45
CA THR A 551 11.62 -8.50 30.97
C THR A 551 12.53 -7.46 30.32
N MET A 552 13.34 -6.74 31.09
CA MET A 552 14.49 -6.02 30.52
C MET A 552 15.68 -6.98 30.36
N PRO A 553 16.46 -6.91 29.26
CA PRO A 553 17.73 -7.61 29.16
C PRO A 553 18.75 -6.95 30.11
N GLN A 554 18.73 -7.39 31.36
CA GLN A 554 19.71 -7.00 32.37
C GLN A 554 21.12 -7.38 31.89
N ILE A 555 22.06 -6.43 31.92
CA ILE A 555 23.46 -6.69 31.58
C ILE A 555 24.32 -6.80 32.85
N THR A 556 25.34 -7.65 32.79
CA THR A 556 26.30 -7.88 33.87
C THR A 556 27.73 -7.84 33.33
N LYS A 557 28.70 -7.92 34.23
CA LYS A 557 30.14 -7.93 33.92
C LYS A 557 30.86 -9.00 34.73
N LEU A 558 31.82 -9.66 34.09
CA LEU A 558 32.63 -10.74 34.66
C LEU A 558 34.10 -10.33 34.63
N LYS A 559 34.67 -10.05 35.81
CA LYS A 559 36.08 -9.64 35.94
C LYS A 559 36.95 -10.87 36.21
N ILE A 560 38.03 -11.00 35.45
CA ILE A 560 39.00 -12.09 35.58
C ILE A 560 40.28 -11.55 36.20
N VAL A 561 40.85 -12.29 37.15
CA VAL A 561 42.16 -12.00 37.75
C VAL A 561 43.03 -13.26 37.77
N LYS A 562 44.26 -13.18 37.26
CA LYS A 562 45.18 -14.31 37.17
C LYS A 562 46.21 -14.28 38.29
N ARG A 563 46.39 -15.42 38.96
CA ARG A 563 47.42 -15.66 39.98
C ARG A 563 48.32 -16.81 39.55
N TRP A 564 49.55 -16.77 40.05
CA TRP A 564 50.57 -17.80 39.88
C TRP A 564 51.04 -18.24 41.27
N GLU A 565 51.28 -19.55 41.45
CA GLU A 565 51.75 -20.13 42.71
C GLU A 565 52.91 -21.10 42.48
N GLY A 566 53.94 -21.01 43.33
CA GLY A 566 55.13 -21.87 43.24
C GLY A 566 56.14 -21.46 42.17
N VAL A 567 55.99 -20.27 41.56
CA VAL A 567 56.90 -19.68 40.57
C VAL A 567 57.12 -18.19 40.85
N THR A 568 58.28 -17.67 40.45
CA THR A 568 58.64 -16.25 40.41
C THR A 568 58.50 -15.69 38.98
N GLY A 569 58.59 -14.37 38.82
CA GLY A 569 58.25 -13.66 37.57
C GLY A 569 59.03 -14.08 36.31
N GLU A 570 60.22 -14.66 36.44
CA GLU A 570 61.02 -15.20 35.33
C GLU A 570 60.48 -16.55 34.78
N ASN A 571 59.46 -17.13 35.43
CA ASN A 571 58.97 -18.48 35.18
C ASN A 571 57.45 -18.52 34.87
N ILE A 572 56.89 -17.40 34.42
CA ILE A 572 55.51 -17.26 33.93
C ILE A 572 55.54 -16.75 32.48
N PRO A 573 54.51 -17.04 31.66
CA PRO A 573 54.50 -16.59 30.27
C PRO A 573 54.26 -15.08 30.18
N GLU A 574 54.61 -14.47 29.05
CA GLU A 574 54.33 -13.05 28.79
C GLU A 574 52.83 -12.73 28.82
N SER A 575 51.98 -13.70 28.45
CA SER A 575 50.54 -13.60 28.56
C SER A 575 49.84 -14.96 28.65
N VAL A 576 48.56 -14.92 29.02
CA VAL A 576 47.61 -16.06 28.99
C VAL A 576 46.30 -15.59 28.37
N THR A 577 45.73 -16.37 27.46
CA THR A 577 44.37 -16.11 26.93
C THR A 577 43.34 -16.89 27.74
N VAL A 578 42.22 -16.23 28.06
CA VAL A 578 41.03 -16.85 28.64
C VAL A 578 39.83 -16.70 27.72
N ARG A 579 38.99 -17.74 27.63
CA ARG A 579 37.77 -17.77 26.81
C ARG A 579 36.53 -17.75 27.69
N LEU A 580 35.50 -17.00 27.27
CA LEU A 580 34.20 -16.96 27.93
C LEU A 580 33.32 -18.14 27.52
N PHE A 581 32.57 -18.68 28.48
CA PHE A 581 31.58 -19.74 28.27
C PHE A 581 30.22 -19.25 28.77
N LYS A 582 29.16 -19.47 27.98
CA LYS A 582 27.76 -19.10 28.24
C LYS A 582 26.92 -20.38 28.37
N ASP A 583 26.33 -20.62 29.54
CA ASP A 583 25.62 -21.86 29.90
C ASP A 583 26.42 -23.14 29.55
N GLY A 584 27.73 -23.14 29.87
CA GLY A 584 28.64 -24.24 29.58
C GLY A 584 29.12 -24.36 28.13
N ASN A 585 28.62 -23.54 27.21
CA ASN A 585 29.04 -23.52 25.80
C ASN A 585 30.14 -22.47 25.58
N ALA A 586 31.20 -22.82 24.86
CA ALA A 586 32.28 -21.88 24.53
C ALA A 586 31.75 -20.76 23.60
N THR A 587 32.12 -19.51 23.87
CA THR A 587 31.86 -18.38 22.96
C THR A 587 33.13 -18.05 22.14
N ASN A 588 32.98 -17.17 21.15
CA ASN A 588 34.11 -16.61 20.41
C ASN A 588 34.82 -15.47 21.16
N GLU A 589 34.38 -15.11 22.36
CA GLU A 589 35.02 -14.04 23.14
C GLU A 589 36.18 -14.55 23.98
N THR A 590 37.35 -13.95 23.77
CA THR A 590 38.54 -14.13 24.59
C THR A 590 39.02 -12.82 25.20
N ARG A 591 39.86 -12.90 26.24
CA ARG A 591 40.63 -11.78 26.78
C ARG A 591 42.05 -12.25 27.09
N LEU A 592 43.02 -11.37 26.91
CA LEU A 592 44.43 -11.62 27.19
C LEU A 592 44.81 -11.03 28.57
N LEU A 593 45.52 -11.80 29.38
CA LEU A 593 45.98 -11.46 30.73
C LEU A 593 47.51 -11.43 30.72
N ASN A 594 48.13 -10.35 31.19
CA ASN A 594 49.58 -10.18 31.19
C ASN A 594 50.05 -9.24 32.32
N SER A 595 51.37 -9.02 32.45
CA SER A 595 51.93 -8.06 33.41
C SER A 595 51.38 -6.64 33.22
N HIS A 596 51.26 -6.17 31.99
CA HIS A 596 50.83 -4.80 31.65
C HIS A 596 49.40 -4.47 32.11
N ASN A 597 48.46 -5.44 32.09
CA ASN A 597 47.10 -5.27 32.62
C ASN A 597 46.93 -5.75 34.08
N ASN A 598 48.05 -5.83 34.82
CA ASN A 598 48.13 -6.34 36.19
C ASN A 598 47.53 -7.75 36.35
N TRP A 599 47.61 -8.55 35.29
CA TRP A 599 47.01 -9.88 35.18
C TRP A 599 45.47 -9.86 35.34
N THR A 600 44.80 -8.82 34.82
CA THR A 600 43.34 -8.64 34.91
C THR A 600 42.67 -8.27 33.58
N ALA A 601 41.44 -8.71 33.39
CA ALA A 601 40.57 -8.28 32.28
C ALA A 601 39.09 -8.35 32.69
N THR A 602 38.20 -7.81 31.86
CA THR A 602 36.74 -7.87 32.06
C THR A 602 36.04 -8.29 30.77
N PHE A 603 34.97 -9.07 30.93
CA PHE A 603 33.92 -9.24 29.93
C PHE A 603 32.70 -8.44 30.40
N ASP A 604 32.41 -7.32 29.73
CA ASP A 604 31.30 -6.42 30.04
C ASP A 604 30.11 -6.65 29.09
N ASN A 605 28.96 -6.03 29.36
CA ASN A 605 27.73 -6.11 28.54
C ASN A 605 27.16 -7.53 28.36
N LEU A 606 27.39 -8.43 29.33
CA LEU A 606 26.94 -9.82 29.28
C LEU A 606 25.45 -9.96 29.65
N GLU A 607 24.65 -10.71 28.90
CA GLU A 607 23.23 -10.97 29.19
C GLU A 607 23.04 -11.73 30.52
N TYR A 608 22.48 -11.10 31.54
CA TYR A 608 22.24 -11.75 32.84
C TYR A 608 21.11 -12.79 32.79
N ASN A 609 20.09 -12.57 31.95
CA ASN A 609 18.92 -13.43 31.75
C ASN A 609 18.67 -13.66 30.25
N LYS A 610 18.04 -14.79 29.90
CA LYS A 610 17.55 -15.02 28.52
C LYS A 610 16.33 -14.16 28.21
N SER A 611 16.22 -13.70 26.97
CA SER A 611 15.04 -12.99 26.48
C SER A 611 13.89 -13.98 26.25
N GLY A 612 12.84 -13.90 27.08
CA GLY A 612 11.68 -14.78 27.02
C GLY A 612 10.87 -14.81 28.33
N ASN A 613 9.69 -15.42 28.29
CA ASN A 613 8.74 -15.46 29.42
C ASN A 613 9.19 -16.36 30.59
N ASP A 614 10.33 -17.07 30.50
CA ASP A 614 10.79 -18.02 31.52
C ASP A 614 11.93 -17.48 32.41
N GLY A 615 12.45 -16.28 32.13
CA GLY A 615 13.31 -15.51 33.04
C GLY A 615 14.62 -16.19 33.48
N LYS A 616 15.09 -17.21 32.76
CA LYS A 616 16.23 -18.02 33.21
C LYS A 616 17.53 -17.22 33.19
N LYS A 617 18.16 -17.15 34.37
CA LYS A 617 19.50 -16.60 34.59
C LYS A 617 20.54 -17.38 33.79
N ILE A 618 21.45 -16.66 33.13
CA ILE A 618 22.55 -17.20 32.33
C ILE A 618 23.76 -17.44 33.23
N GLU A 619 24.44 -18.57 33.05
CA GLU A 619 25.69 -18.87 33.74
C GLU A 619 26.90 -18.57 32.85
N TYR A 620 27.71 -17.60 33.28
CA TYR A 620 29.01 -17.34 32.69
C TYR A 620 30.15 -17.90 33.54
N THR A 621 31.07 -18.58 32.85
CA THR A 621 32.37 -19.01 33.39
C THR A 621 33.47 -18.70 32.38
N VAL A 622 34.74 -18.88 32.77
CA VAL A 622 35.88 -18.81 31.84
C VAL A 622 36.76 -20.04 31.95
N GLU A 623 37.50 -20.33 30.89
CA GLU A 623 38.55 -21.35 30.85
C GLU A 623 39.86 -20.72 30.32
N GLU A 624 41.00 -21.25 30.76
CA GLU A 624 42.32 -20.86 30.25
C GLU A 624 42.64 -21.64 28.97
N GLU A 625 42.99 -20.96 27.89
CA GLU A 625 43.21 -21.62 26.61
C GLU A 625 44.48 -22.50 26.65
N GLY A 626 44.36 -23.75 26.19
CA GLY A 626 45.40 -24.77 26.31
C GLY A 626 45.38 -25.55 27.64
N ALA A 627 44.50 -25.21 28.59
CA ALA A 627 44.26 -26.07 29.75
C ALA A 627 43.41 -27.30 29.35
N ILE A 628 43.90 -28.50 29.67
CA ILE A 628 43.23 -29.79 29.41
C ILE A 628 43.16 -30.55 30.73
N ASN A 629 41.97 -31.05 31.10
CA ASN A 629 41.73 -31.78 32.36
C ASN A 629 42.25 -31.05 33.61
N GLY A 630 42.12 -29.72 33.65
CA GLY A 630 42.59 -28.88 34.77
C GLY A 630 44.10 -28.69 34.85
N LYS A 631 44.85 -29.00 33.78
CA LYS A 631 46.31 -28.79 33.70
C LYS A 631 46.70 -28.05 32.43
N VAL A 632 47.72 -27.19 32.51
CA VAL A 632 48.30 -26.47 31.36
C VAL A 632 49.82 -26.63 31.35
N VAL A 633 50.43 -26.70 30.17
CA VAL A 633 51.88 -26.84 30.00
C VAL A 633 52.45 -25.54 29.46
N ILE A 634 53.31 -24.88 30.23
CA ILE A 634 53.84 -23.54 29.90
C ILE A 634 55.34 -23.53 30.20
N GLY A 635 56.18 -23.13 29.23
CA GLY A 635 57.64 -23.14 29.38
C GLY A 635 58.22 -24.53 29.74
N GLY A 636 57.59 -25.60 29.26
CA GLY A 636 57.95 -26.99 29.60
C GLY A 636 57.55 -27.45 31.01
N LYS A 637 56.83 -26.61 31.78
CA LYS A 637 56.39 -26.90 33.15
C LYS A 637 54.88 -27.15 33.20
N ILE A 638 54.44 -28.11 34.00
CA ILE A 638 53.03 -28.44 34.18
C ILE A 638 52.48 -27.63 35.36
N PHE A 639 51.35 -26.95 35.14
CA PHE A 639 50.63 -26.23 36.18
C PHE A 639 49.24 -26.83 36.36
N GLU A 640 48.82 -27.01 37.62
CA GLU A 640 47.42 -27.23 37.97
C GLU A 640 46.66 -25.90 37.88
N VAL A 641 45.61 -25.87 37.07
CA VAL A 641 44.71 -24.72 36.89
C VAL A 641 43.51 -24.87 37.82
N ARG A 642 43.32 -23.90 38.72
CA ARG A 642 42.14 -23.80 39.60
C ARG A 642 41.38 -22.51 39.36
N LYS A 643 40.06 -22.56 39.55
CA LYS A 643 39.14 -21.42 39.44
C LYS A 643 38.47 -21.18 40.78
N GLU A 644 38.56 -19.96 41.29
CA GLU A 644 37.85 -19.50 42.49
C GLU A 644 36.82 -18.44 42.08
N MET A 645 35.56 -18.65 42.46
CA MET A 645 34.51 -17.63 42.36
C MET A 645 34.59 -16.70 43.57
N LEU A 646 34.53 -15.40 43.34
CA LEU A 646 34.54 -14.34 44.35
C LEU A 646 33.44 -13.33 44.00
N GLU A 647 32.60 -12.98 44.98
CA GLU A 647 31.52 -12.02 44.79
C GLU A 647 31.94 -10.64 45.32
N SER A 648 31.75 -9.60 44.50
CA SER A 648 32.04 -8.22 44.88
C SER A 648 30.90 -7.63 45.70
N THR A 649 31.17 -7.36 46.98
CA THR A 649 30.20 -6.77 47.93
C THR A 649 29.93 -5.26 47.71
N LEU A 650 30.60 -4.62 46.74
CA LEU A 650 30.43 -3.19 46.42
C LEU A 650 29.59 -2.92 45.16
N ASP A 651 29.54 -3.84 44.19
CA ASP A 651 28.95 -3.56 42.87
C ASP A 651 28.26 -4.77 42.20
N ASN A 652 27.95 -5.82 42.96
CA ASN A 652 27.35 -7.08 42.48
C ASN A 652 28.11 -7.77 41.32
N SER A 653 29.36 -7.39 41.04
CA SER A 653 30.14 -8.01 39.98
C SER A 653 30.69 -9.37 40.38
N LYS A 654 30.66 -10.32 39.43
CA LYS A 654 31.33 -11.62 39.58
C LYS A 654 32.82 -11.46 39.27
N ILE A 655 33.67 -11.94 40.16
CA ILE A 655 35.12 -12.02 39.95
C ILE A 655 35.53 -13.50 39.90
N ILE A 656 36.21 -13.91 38.83
CA ILE A 656 36.86 -15.23 38.75
C ILE A 656 38.37 -15.05 38.94
N ARG A 657 38.93 -15.69 39.95
CA ARG A 657 40.38 -15.84 40.09
C ARG A 657 40.80 -17.17 39.46
N ILE A 658 41.68 -17.10 38.45
CA ILE A 658 42.34 -18.28 37.89
C ILE A 658 43.72 -18.41 38.54
N ILE A 659 44.03 -19.57 39.12
CA ILE A 659 45.30 -19.85 39.80
C ILE A 659 46.02 -20.97 39.06
N ASN A 660 47.23 -20.69 38.56
CA ASN A 660 48.12 -21.75 38.06
C ASN A 660 49.17 -22.03 39.12
N ARG A 661 49.12 -23.23 39.68
CA ARG A 661 50.08 -23.71 40.68
C ARG A 661 51.03 -24.70 40.02
N LEU A 662 52.33 -24.45 40.10
CA LEU A 662 53.33 -25.37 39.56
C LEU A 662 53.19 -26.75 40.21
N GLU A 663 53.05 -27.79 39.40
CA GLU A 663 53.01 -29.17 39.90
C GLU A 663 54.41 -29.54 40.42
N LYS A 664 54.51 -29.84 41.72
CA LYS A 664 55.77 -30.30 42.30
C LYS A 664 56.09 -31.70 41.77
N PRO A 665 57.35 -32.00 41.40
CA PRO A 665 57.73 -33.35 41.02
C PRO A 665 57.45 -34.32 42.18
N LYS A 666 56.81 -35.45 41.88
CA LYS A 666 56.61 -36.51 42.86
C LYS A 666 57.96 -37.11 43.23
N VAL A 667 58.30 -37.09 44.52
CA VAL A 667 59.45 -37.82 45.04
C VAL A 667 59.09 -39.31 45.02
N ASN A 668 59.71 -40.07 44.12
CA ASN A 668 59.82 -41.52 44.30
C ASN A 668 60.77 -41.77 45.48
N SER A 669 60.30 -42.48 46.51
CA SER A 669 61.19 -43.18 47.45
C SER A 669 61.47 -44.58 46.89
N ASP A 670 62.74 -44.93 46.75
CA ASP A 670 63.16 -46.17 46.08
C ASP A 670 62.78 -47.48 46.80
N ASN A 671 62.85 -48.58 46.02
CA ASN A 671 63.11 -49.97 46.46
C ASN A 671 61.99 -50.70 47.25
N LYS A 672 61.77 -52.03 47.09
CA LYS A 672 62.46 -53.05 46.26
C LYS A 672 61.59 -54.31 46.04
N VAL A 673 61.83 -55.02 44.93
CA VAL A 673 61.58 -56.49 44.67
C VAL A 673 60.11 -57.02 44.61
N PRO A 674 59.70 -57.67 43.49
CA PRO A 674 58.57 -58.63 43.37
C PRO A 674 59.07 -60.11 43.31
N PRO A 675 58.24 -61.17 43.10
CA PRO A 675 56.75 -61.32 43.09
C PRO A 675 56.28 -62.26 44.26
N THR A 676 55.04 -62.78 44.43
CA THR A 676 54.21 -63.72 43.61
C THR A 676 52.79 -63.89 44.24
N PRO A 677 51.79 -64.52 43.57
CA PRO A 677 50.36 -64.54 43.96
C PRO A 677 49.87 -65.88 44.61
N PRO A 678 48.56 -66.21 44.68
CA PRO A 678 47.49 -65.62 45.53
C PRO A 678 46.72 -66.68 46.38
N THR A 679 45.95 -66.27 47.41
CA THR A 679 44.90 -67.14 48.02
C THR A 679 43.81 -66.40 48.79
N SER A 680 42.66 -67.06 48.96
CA SER A 680 41.61 -66.83 49.97
C SER A 680 41.38 -68.18 50.72
N PRO A 681 40.47 -68.35 51.71
CA PRO A 681 39.52 -67.42 52.34
C PRO A 681 39.46 -67.57 53.90
N THR A 682 38.26 -67.36 54.49
CA THR A 682 37.71 -67.93 55.76
C THR A 682 37.58 -67.00 57.00
N SER A 683 36.54 -67.29 57.80
CA SER A 683 36.08 -66.70 59.08
C SER A 683 36.01 -67.87 60.14
N PRO A 684 35.32 -67.85 61.32
CA PRO A 684 34.53 -66.83 62.03
C PRO A 684 34.67 -66.80 63.59
N THR A 685 33.72 -66.11 64.27
CA THR A 685 32.99 -66.47 65.53
C THR A 685 33.29 -65.85 66.93
N SER A 686 32.30 -65.10 67.45
CA SER A 686 31.79 -65.03 68.86
C SER A 686 32.69 -64.51 70.02
N THR A 687 32.20 -63.81 71.06
CA THR A 687 31.10 -64.17 72.00
C THR A 687 30.40 -62.95 72.68
N LYS A 688 29.40 -63.22 73.56
CA LYS A 688 28.51 -62.28 74.31
C LYS A 688 28.06 -62.98 75.63
N PRO A 689 28.01 -62.34 76.82
CA PRO A 689 26.77 -61.77 77.43
C PRO A 689 27.04 -60.55 78.38
N SER A 690 26.14 -59.92 79.17
CA SER A 690 24.73 -60.13 79.61
C SER A 690 23.97 -58.78 79.80
N ASN A 691 22.66 -58.81 80.07
CA ASN A 691 21.80 -57.67 80.51
C ASN A 691 21.52 -57.77 82.07
N PRO A 692 20.56 -57.10 82.79
CA PRO A 692 19.12 -56.95 82.43
C PRO A 692 18.21 -55.82 83.09
N ILE A 693 16.93 -55.72 82.62
CA ILE A 693 15.67 -55.27 83.33
C ILE A 693 15.53 -53.78 83.79
N GLN A 694 14.39 -53.04 83.80
CA GLN A 694 13.04 -52.94 83.15
C GLN A 694 12.44 -51.53 83.53
N GLY A 695 11.35 -50.96 82.98
CA GLY A 695 10.43 -51.35 81.88
C GLY A 695 9.07 -50.56 81.89
N GLY A 696 8.32 -50.59 80.77
CA GLY A 696 6.95 -50.04 80.58
C GLY A 696 6.89 -48.74 79.72
N ASN A 697 5.97 -48.52 78.76
CA ASN A 697 4.82 -49.25 78.18
C ASN A 697 4.75 -48.91 76.64
N SER A 698 4.58 -49.84 75.68
CA SER A 698 3.34 -50.51 75.21
C SER A 698 2.40 -49.59 74.39
N LEU A 699 1.84 -49.85 73.18
CA LEU A 699 1.80 -50.91 72.11
C LEU A 699 1.04 -50.28 70.87
N LYS A 700 1.00 -50.66 69.56
CA LYS A 700 1.64 -51.63 68.60
C LYS A 700 1.45 -51.06 67.11
N PRO A 701 1.29 -51.76 65.94
CA PRO A 701 1.56 -51.17 64.58
C PRO A 701 0.45 -51.38 63.47
N SER A 702 0.72 -51.09 62.18
CA SER A 702 0.41 -51.94 60.97
C SER A 702 0.88 -51.34 59.62
N VAL A 703 0.76 -52.12 58.52
CA VAL A 703 1.33 -51.92 57.15
C VAL A 703 0.29 -52.34 56.09
N THR A 704 0.33 -51.85 54.81
CA THR A 704 0.04 -52.60 53.53
C THR A 704 -0.21 -51.72 52.27
N SER A 705 -0.23 -52.35 51.09
CA SER A 705 -0.63 -51.91 49.72
C SER A 705 -0.86 -53.20 48.87
N PRO A 706 -1.02 -53.25 47.51
CA PRO A 706 -1.17 -52.22 46.46
C PRO A 706 -2.23 -52.54 45.34
N THR A 707 -2.16 -51.83 44.20
CA THR A 707 -2.45 -52.26 42.78
C THR A 707 -3.84 -52.12 42.08
N SER A 708 -3.73 -51.80 40.77
CA SER A 708 -4.37 -52.41 39.56
C SER A 708 -5.69 -51.92 38.90
N THR A 709 -5.52 -51.40 37.65
CA THR A 709 -6.20 -51.71 36.35
C THR A 709 -7.66 -51.37 36.00
N GLU A 710 -7.78 -50.51 34.96
CA GLU A 710 -8.54 -50.64 33.68
C GLU A 710 -10.10 -50.76 33.53
N LYS A 711 -10.60 -49.89 32.61
CA LYS A 711 -11.51 -50.15 31.46
C LYS A 711 -13.07 -50.12 31.54
N THR A 712 -13.60 -49.12 30.81
CA THR A 712 -14.64 -49.16 29.72
C THR A 712 -16.17 -49.06 29.93
N TYR A 713 -16.73 -48.20 29.05
CA TYR A 713 -17.95 -48.29 28.22
C TYR A 713 -19.39 -47.92 28.72
N SER A 714 -19.86 -46.81 28.12
CA SER A 714 -21.10 -46.62 27.33
C SER A 714 -22.50 -46.43 27.94
N ASN A 715 -23.11 -45.31 27.51
CA ASN A 715 -24.42 -45.13 26.87
C ASN A 715 -25.66 -44.58 27.62
N GLU A 716 -26.28 -43.62 26.90
CA GLU A 716 -27.74 -43.33 26.79
C GLU A 716 -28.51 -42.71 27.99
N LEU A 717 -29.66 -42.03 27.80
CA LEU A 717 -30.08 -41.01 26.80
C LEU A 717 -31.42 -40.37 27.26
N LYS A 718 -31.61 -39.04 27.06
CA LYS A 718 -32.88 -38.31 26.71
C LYS A 718 -33.24 -37.07 27.56
N THR A 719 -33.52 -35.98 26.83
CA THR A 719 -34.55 -34.92 27.06
C THR A 719 -34.42 -33.99 28.30
N SER A 720 -34.86 -32.72 28.26
CA SER A 720 -35.67 -31.99 27.26
C SER A 720 -35.33 -30.49 27.14
N ASN A 721 -35.46 -29.96 25.91
CA ASN A 721 -35.86 -28.61 25.49
C ASN A 721 -35.69 -27.39 26.43
N THR A 722 -34.95 -26.37 25.95
CA THR A 722 -35.55 -25.04 25.62
C THR A 722 -34.71 -24.23 24.62
N VAL A 723 -35.44 -23.41 23.85
CA VAL A 723 -35.07 -22.29 22.94
C VAL A 723 -33.61 -21.80 22.95
N GLY A 724 -33.02 -21.65 21.75
CA GLY A 724 -31.74 -20.94 21.54
C GLY A 724 -31.88 -19.69 20.67
N ILE A 725 -31.01 -18.70 20.92
CA ILE A 725 -30.64 -17.60 20.02
C ILE A 725 -29.11 -17.63 19.92
N ALA A 726 -28.56 -17.36 18.74
CA ALA A 726 -27.17 -17.70 18.41
C ALA A 726 -26.11 -16.89 19.19
N SER A 727 -25.14 -17.59 19.76
CA SER A 727 -23.86 -17.04 20.25
C SER A 727 -22.77 -17.15 19.18
N GLN A 728 -21.79 -16.25 19.24
CA GLN A 728 -20.62 -16.25 18.34
C GLN A 728 -19.61 -17.36 18.69
N PRO A 729 -18.81 -17.81 17.71
CA PRO A 729 -17.49 -18.39 17.94
C PRO A 729 -16.38 -17.34 17.72
N GLU A 730 -15.62 -17.00 18.74
CA GLU A 730 -14.25 -16.51 18.54
C GLU A 730 -13.34 -17.69 18.15
N THR A 731 -12.42 -17.50 17.20
CA THR A 731 -10.97 -17.68 17.47
C THR A 731 -10.07 -17.31 16.29
N ASN A 732 -9.25 -16.29 16.52
CA ASN A 732 -7.99 -15.94 15.88
C ASN A 732 -7.40 -16.89 14.80
N LYS A 733 -7.31 -16.37 13.57
CA LYS A 733 -6.04 -16.33 12.82
C LYS A 733 -5.90 -14.96 12.16
N THR A 734 -4.75 -14.31 12.35
CA THR A 734 -4.46 -12.97 11.83
C THR A 734 -4.09 -13.01 10.35
N LEU A 735 -4.76 -12.19 9.54
CA LEU A 735 -4.43 -11.93 8.14
C LEU A 735 -3.45 -10.76 8.03
N PRO A 736 -2.43 -10.81 7.14
CA PRO A 736 -1.61 -9.65 6.83
C PRO A 736 -2.42 -8.61 6.05
N LYS A 737 -2.12 -7.32 6.27
CA LYS A 737 -2.87 -6.20 5.67
C LYS A 737 -2.35 -5.91 4.25
N THR A 738 -3.16 -6.18 3.22
CA THR A 738 -2.91 -5.67 1.87
C THR A 738 -3.44 -4.24 1.72
N GLY A 739 -2.60 -3.26 2.04
CA GLY A 739 -2.88 -1.83 1.84
C GLY A 739 -2.06 -1.26 0.68
N SER A 740 -2.65 -0.37 -0.10
CA SER A 740 -2.05 0.21 -1.30
C SER A 740 -1.02 1.29 -1.00
N GLU A 741 0.28 0.96 -0.99
CA GLU A 741 1.38 1.93 -1.08
C GLU A 741 2.66 1.27 -1.62
N GLY A 742 3.36 1.94 -2.54
CA GLY A 742 4.75 1.62 -2.89
C GLY A 742 5.04 0.32 -3.66
N ASN A 743 4.72 0.27 -4.96
CA ASN A 743 5.38 -0.68 -5.89
C ASN A 743 5.75 0.01 -7.21
N THR A 744 6.58 1.06 -7.11
CA THR A 744 6.97 1.99 -8.20
C THR A 744 8.02 1.44 -9.17
N SER A 745 8.41 0.17 -9.05
CA SER A 745 9.45 -0.46 -9.86
C SER A 745 8.89 -1.64 -10.66
N PHE A 746 8.19 -1.38 -11.79
CA PHE A 746 8.12 -2.38 -12.88
C PHE A 746 7.79 -1.86 -14.29
N LEU A 747 7.02 -0.77 -14.43
CA LEU A 747 6.54 -0.29 -15.75
C LEU A 747 7.66 0.01 -16.78
N ALA A 748 8.87 0.31 -16.33
CA ALA A 748 10.03 0.60 -17.18
C ALA A 748 10.50 -0.60 -18.03
N TRP A 749 10.21 -1.86 -17.65
CA TRP A 749 10.76 -3.04 -18.33
C TRP A 749 9.89 -3.60 -19.46
N ILE A 750 8.57 -3.34 -19.46
CA ILE A 750 7.63 -3.96 -20.43
C ILE A 750 7.86 -3.43 -21.86
N PHE A 751 8.30 -2.17 -22.02
CA PHE A 751 8.44 -1.54 -23.34
C PHE A 751 9.81 -1.70 -24.01
N SER A 752 10.84 -2.18 -23.30
CA SER A 752 12.16 -2.44 -23.89
C SER A 752 12.10 -3.49 -25.01
N ALA A 753 11.19 -4.46 -24.91
CA ALA A 753 10.97 -5.49 -25.94
C ALA A 753 10.46 -4.91 -27.27
N VAL A 754 9.68 -3.81 -27.25
CA VAL A 754 9.12 -3.18 -28.45
C VAL A 754 10.18 -2.31 -29.13
N GLY A 755 10.97 -1.56 -28.37
CA GLY A 755 12.04 -0.70 -28.90
C GLY A 755 13.14 -1.47 -29.64
N SER A 756 13.51 -2.66 -29.17
CA SER A 756 14.58 -3.48 -29.80
C SER A 756 14.25 -3.96 -31.21
N ILE A 757 12.97 -4.06 -31.59
CA ILE A 757 12.55 -4.54 -32.92
C ILE A 757 12.90 -3.52 -34.02
N LEU A 758 12.78 -2.22 -33.74
CA LEU A 758 13.13 -1.15 -34.67
C LEU A 758 14.66 -1.02 -34.84
N MET A 759 15.42 -1.12 -33.74
CA MET A 759 16.88 -0.93 -33.78
C MET A 759 17.62 -2.01 -34.57
N LEU A 760 17.09 -3.25 -34.56
CA LEU A 760 17.64 -4.37 -35.35
C LEU A 760 17.32 -4.27 -36.86
N ALA A 761 16.29 -3.53 -37.26
CA ALA A 761 16.02 -3.23 -38.67
C ALA A 761 17.05 -2.22 -39.22
N GLU A 762 17.35 -1.17 -38.45
CA GLU A 762 18.24 -0.09 -38.91
C GLU A 762 19.71 -0.54 -39.02
N LEU A 763 20.20 -1.35 -38.07
CA LEU A 763 21.55 -1.93 -38.12
C LEU A 763 21.76 -2.87 -39.33
N LYS A 764 20.71 -3.57 -39.79
CA LYS A 764 20.78 -4.39 -41.01
C LYS A 764 20.78 -3.57 -42.30
N TYR A 765 20.36 -2.30 -42.26
CA TYR A 765 20.35 -1.41 -43.43
C TYR A 765 21.68 -0.67 -43.60
N LYS A 766 22.36 -0.31 -42.50
CA LYS A 766 23.69 0.32 -42.53
C LYS A 766 24.83 -0.66 -42.87
N GLY A 767 24.67 -1.96 -42.62
CA GLY A 767 25.67 -2.99 -42.96
C GLY A 767 25.71 -3.42 -44.44
N LYS A 768 25.34 -2.56 -45.39
CA LYS A 768 25.30 -2.91 -46.82
C LYS A 768 25.54 -1.74 -47.80
N LEU A 769 26.30 -0.74 -47.34
CA LEU A 769 26.84 0.36 -48.15
C LEU A 769 28.35 0.50 -47.90
N ASP A 770 29.06 -0.59 -48.21
CA ASP A 770 30.47 -0.68 -48.63
C ASP A 770 30.58 -1.93 -49.54
#